data_AF-A0AAW0UFQ6-F1
#
_entry.id   AF-A0AAW0UFQ6-F1
#
_cell.length_a   1.000
_cell.length_b   1.000
_cell.length_c   1.000
_cell.angle_alpha   90.00
_cell.angle_beta   90.00
_cell.angle_gamma   90.00
#
_symmetry.space_group_name_H-M   'P 1'
#
loop_
_entity.id
_entity.type
_entity.pdbx_description
1 polymer ?
#
loop_
_entity_poly.entity_id
_entity_poly.type
_entity_poly.pdbx_seq_one_letter_code
_entity_poly.pdbx_strand_id
1 'polypeptide(L)'
;MSKVNHKLWGRIQLLFPHLTSCGGRQRGTGKGKEIEGVNSPLPADLQSLLDHQEWGVWRSGSRRRLNHDEPGRGRGRRRGKTPERGQRTRCERQWGTVREDYSPHGDCWEYLPHDHARSRAYRWGEDGLAGVCDRQGRLCFSLALWNTRDAILKERLFGLTGPQGNHGEDVKELYYYLDATPTHSYLRYLYKTVHDPEYELEDTGVLSAGYWDVEVEYAKASPNNLLVEVTVTNRGLKEDTLHVLPTLWYRNTWVWGCTHEGCGLKPKLEAVGATRVRGWHESLGNYLWAVDQSGKEAPLLFTENETNTRKLFGVDNYTPYVKDAFHRYLIDGEKSAVNPKSRGTKVCAHHVVTLPPGASTTLRSRLWQADEPPLDLGTHTESPVFGEAFAAIMKQRKQEADVFYSRALSPRLNAEQQLLARQAMAGLVWTKQFYHYIVKDWLGGDQHQPPPPESRRSGRNSDWGHLYNRDIISMPDKWEYPWYASWDLAFHVVAMAIWYMHPNGQIPAYEFALGDVNPPVHAWAVMNVFRGSAPRGSRDTTFLARAFNKLSLNFTWWVNRKDPHGRNLFGGGFLGLDNIGVFDRSRPLPVAGQLEQADGTAWMAFFCVTMLDMALVLAERDPVYEDMASKYFEHFILIVDAINCSGQGRGLWDDEDGFYYDYIRKPDGSSMPLKIRSLVGLVPLFAVLVLVRDEVSALPGFYKRASWLIQNRPDLASRVTFMSEDGI
;
A
#
# COMPACT_ATOMS: atom_id res chain seq x y z
N MET A 1 -35.88 -17.36 21.15
CA MET A 1 -35.25 -18.04 20.00
C MET A 1 -34.28 -19.11 20.50
N SER A 2 -34.81 -20.19 21.08
CA SER A 2 -34.04 -21.36 21.50
C SER A 2 -34.28 -22.48 20.49
N LYS A 3 -33.20 -22.94 19.82
CA LYS A 3 -33.00 -24.25 19.14
C LYS A 3 -31.98 -24.28 17.99
N VAL A 4 -31.13 -23.26 17.79
CA VAL A 4 -30.07 -23.30 16.76
C VAL A 4 -28.65 -23.46 17.31
N ASN A 5 -28.43 -23.34 18.62
CA ASN A 5 -27.07 -23.19 19.19
C ASN A 5 -26.29 -24.49 19.52
N HIS A 6 -26.80 -25.69 19.20
CA HIS A 6 -26.11 -26.95 19.56
C HIS A 6 -25.33 -27.63 18.42
N LYS A 7 -25.39 -27.12 17.17
CA LYS A 7 -24.65 -27.72 16.03
C LYS A 7 -23.34 -27.02 15.68
N LEU A 8 -23.03 -25.87 16.25
CA LEU A 8 -21.79 -25.12 15.95
C LEU A 8 -20.60 -25.53 16.83
N TRP A 9 -20.84 -26.07 18.03
CA TRP A 9 -19.78 -26.46 18.97
C TRP A 9 -19.18 -27.86 18.73
N GLY A 10 -19.80 -28.69 17.87
CA GLY A 10 -19.30 -30.04 17.54
C GLY A 10 -18.30 -30.12 16.38
N ARG A 11 -17.90 -28.99 15.76
CA ARG A 11 -17.00 -28.96 14.60
C ARG A 11 -15.64 -28.27 14.84
N ILE A 12 -15.36 -27.82 16.06
CA ILE A 12 -14.08 -27.19 16.45
C ILE A 12 -13.09 -28.22 17.04
N GLN A 13 -13.38 -29.53 16.94
CA GLN A 13 -12.53 -30.61 17.48
C GLN A 13 -11.70 -31.38 16.44
N LEU A 14 -11.53 -30.84 15.21
CA LEU A 14 -10.73 -31.49 14.14
C LEU A 14 -9.45 -30.75 13.75
N LEU A 15 -8.96 -29.81 14.57
CA LEU A 15 -7.72 -29.05 14.27
C LEU A 15 -6.57 -29.28 15.26
N PHE A 16 -6.72 -30.10 16.31
CA PHE A 16 -5.62 -30.41 17.25
C PHE A 16 -5.76 -31.83 17.83
N PRO A 17 -5.08 -32.87 17.29
CA PRO A 17 -5.21 -34.24 17.79
C PRO A 17 -4.25 -34.61 18.93
N HIS A 18 -3.44 -33.70 19.47
CA HIS A 18 -2.43 -34.04 20.48
C HIS A 18 -2.50 -33.18 21.73
N LEU A 19 -3.57 -33.33 22.51
CA LEU A 19 -3.60 -33.04 23.94
C LEU A 19 -4.71 -33.88 24.59
N THR A 20 -4.43 -35.16 24.90
CA THR A 20 -4.90 -35.90 26.10
C THR A 20 -4.47 -37.37 26.02
N SER A 21 -3.46 -37.78 26.78
CA SER A 21 -3.52 -38.91 27.73
C SER A 21 -2.13 -39.19 28.32
N CYS A 22 -2.02 -39.05 29.64
CA CYS A 22 -0.99 -39.69 30.43
C CYS A 22 -1.30 -41.20 30.55
N GLY A 23 -0.32 -42.05 30.28
CA GLY A 23 -0.35 -43.45 30.70
C GLY A 23 0.43 -44.41 29.81
N GLY A 24 1.62 -44.82 30.26
CA GLY A 24 2.26 -46.07 29.80
C GLY A 24 3.64 -45.91 29.16
N ARG A 25 4.69 -46.14 29.95
CA ARG A 25 6.05 -46.44 29.47
C ARG A 25 6.02 -47.71 28.62
N GLN A 26 6.63 -47.69 27.43
CA GLN A 26 7.44 -48.79 26.94
C GLN A 26 8.54 -48.29 25.99
N ARG A 27 9.77 -48.77 26.21
CA ARG A 27 10.99 -48.45 25.47
C ARG A 27 10.95 -49.10 24.09
N GLY A 28 11.32 -48.36 23.05
CA GLY A 28 11.55 -48.88 21.70
C GLY A 28 12.61 -48.08 20.97
N THR A 29 13.79 -48.67 20.82
CA THR A 29 14.92 -48.15 20.03
C THR A 29 14.63 -48.25 18.53
N GLY A 30 14.66 -47.13 17.80
CA GLY A 30 14.51 -47.11 16.34
C GLY A 30 15.31 -45.98 15.70
N LYS A 31 16.35 -46.35 14.93
CA LYS A 31 17.26 -45.46 14.20
C LYS A 31 16.49 -44.65 13.13
N GLY A 32 16.65 -43.32 13.14
CA GLY A 32 16.18 -42.44 12.07
C GLY A 32 17.07 -42.55 10.83
N LYS A 33 16.44 -42.70 9.66
CA LYS A 33 17.07 -42.48 8.35
C LYS A 33 16.88 -41.01 7.98
N GLU A 34 17.97 -40.31 7.74
CA GLU A 34 17.98 -38.99 7.10
C GLU A 34 17.50 -39.10 5.66
N ILE A 35 16.68 -38.13 5.22
CA ILE A 35 16.34 -37.91 3.82
C ILE A 35 17.31 -36.84 3.31
N GLU A 36 18.26 -37.24 2.48
CA GLU A 36 19.16 -36.33 1.77
C GLU A 36 18.36 -35.41 0.83
N GLY A 37 18.43 -34.11 1.07
CA GLY A 37 17.93 -33.08 0.16
C GLY A 37 18.89 -32.88 -1.02
N VAL A 38 18.33 -32.92 -2.23
CA VAL A 38 19.03 -32.70 -3.50
C VAL A 38 19.58 -31.28 -3.56
N ASN A 39 20.89 -31.12 -3.30
CA ASN A 39 21.65 -29.91 -3.60
C ASN A 39 22.18 -30.00 -5.04
N SER A 40 21.50 -29.33 -5.97
CA SER A 40 22.07 -28.99 -7.28
C SER A 40 22.23 -27.47 -7.34
N PRO A 41 23.42 -26.93 -7.68
CA PRO A 41 23.63 -25.48 -7.77
C PRO A 41 22.85 -24.88 -8.93
N LEU A 42 22.27 -23.68 -8.71
CA LEU A 42 21.51 -22.93 -9.70
C LEU A 42 22.41 -22.36 -10.81
N PRO A 43 21.88 -22.19 -12.03
CA PRO A 43 22.50 -21.33 -13.05
C PRO A 43 22.62 -19.88 -12.53
N ALA A 44 23.73 -19.22 -12.86
CA ALA A 44 24.13 -17.93 -12.28
C ALA A 44 23.16 -16.76 -12.54
N ASP A 45 22.29 -16.87 -13.55
CA ASP A 45 21.25 -15.90 -13.90
C ASP A 45 20.06 -15.93 -12.92
N LEU A 46 19.69 -17.11 -12.42
CA LEU A 46 18.59 -17.32 -11.45
C LEU A 46 18.96 -16.90 -10.02
N GLN A 47 20.23 -17.02 -9.64
CA GLN A 47 20.72 -16.55 -8.34
C GLN A 47 20.63 -15.02 -8.25
N SER A 48 20.85 -14.29 -9.36
CA SER A 48 20.74 -12.83 -9.40
C SER A 48 19.33 -12.31 -9.08
N LEU A 49 18.27 -13.05 -9.43
CA LEU A 49 16.87 -12.66 -9.13
C LEU A 49 16.55 -12.71 -7.63
N LEU A 50 17.22 -13.59 -6.88
CA LEU A 50 17.09 -13.70 -5.43
C LEU A 50 18.07 -12.76 -4.70
N ASP A 51 19.30 -12.63 -5.20
CA ASP A 51 20.34 -11.77 -4.62
C ASP A 51 20.10 -10.27 -4.88
N HIS A 52 19.35 -9.91 -5.92
CA HIS A 52 18.94 -8.52 -6.18
C HIS A 52 17.85 -7.99 -5.24
N GLN A 53 17.41 -8.79 -4.25
CA GLN A 53 16.67 -8.31 -3.08
C GLN A 53 17.60 -7.65 -2.05
N GLU A 54 18.54 -6.79 -2.47
CA GLU A 54 19.21 -5.88 -1.55
C GLU A 54 18.17 -4.87 -1.02
N TRP A 55 17.62 -5.19 0.14
CA TRP A 55 16.68 -4.35 0.89
C TRP A 55 17.31 -2.97 1.14
N GLY A 56 16.82 -1.97 0.41
CA GLY A 56 17.43 -0.65 0.29
C GLY A 56 17.76 0.01 1.63
N VAL A 57 19.05 0.03 1.96
CA VAL A 57 19.61 0.89 3.00
C VAL A 57 19.51 2.35 2.53
N TRP A 58 18.47 3.06 2.95
CA TRP A 58 18.40 4.50 2.76
C TRP A 58 19.52 5.21 3.55
N ARG A 59 20.23 6.12 2.85
CA ARG A 59 21.02 7.20 3.44
C ARG A 59 20.27 8.51 3.21
N SER A 60 20.11 9.27 4.28
CA SER A 60 19.46 10.59 4.32
C SER A 60 20.05 11.55 3.29
N GLY A 61 19.18 12.37 2.70
CA GLY A 61 19.52 13.32 1.65
C GLY A 61 20.67 14.26 2.01
N SER A 62 21.55 14.49 1.06
CA SER A 62 22.40 15.67 1.02
C SER A 62 21.94 16.57 -0.12
N ARG A 63 21.54 17.79 0.26
CA ARG A 63 21.29 18.93 -0.63
C ARG A 63 22.52 19.13 -1.53
N ARG A 64 22.36 19.04 -2.86
CA ARG A 64 23.35 19.65 -3.76
C ARG A 64 22.98 21.12 -3.93
N ARG A 65 23.75 21.99 -3.26
CA ARG A 65 23.87 23.40 -3.64
C ARG A 65 24.55 23.45 -5.00
N LEU A 66 24.00 24.26 -5.89
CA LEU A 66 24.66 24.79 -7.07
C LEU A 66 25.86 25.63 -6.60
N ASN A 67 27.06 25.39 -7.17
CA ASN A 67 28.07 26.41 -7.48
C ASN A 67 29.26 25.82 -8.27
N HIS A 68 29.88 26.73 -9.02
CA HIS A 68 30.84 26.65 -10.13
C HIS A 68 32.15 25.82 -9.97
N ASP A 69 32.59 25.32 -11.13
CA ASP A 69 33.95 25.16 -11.71
C ASP A 69 35.18 24.86 -10.83
N GLU A 70 35.80 23.68 -11.03
CA GLU A 70 37.22 23.50 -11.43
C GLU A 70 37.57 22.01 -11.72
N PRO A 71 38.53 21.68 -12.62
CA PRO A 71 38.74 20.32 -13.11
C PRO A 71 39.91 19.57 -12.41
N GLY A 72 39.59 18.50 -11.68
CA GLY A 72 40.57 17.62 -11.04
C GLY A 72 40.38 16.14 -11.42
N ARG A 73 41.36 15.56 -12.12
CA ARG A 73 41.40 14.15 -12.55
C ARG A 73 41.43 13.19 -11.35
N GLY A 74 40.48 12.25 -11.31
CA GLY A 74 40.52 11.09 -10.42
C GLY A 74 39.62 9.97 -10.93
N ARG A 75 40.21 8.84 -11.35
CA ARG A 75 39.51 7.65 -11.87
C ARG A 75 38.68 7.02 -10.75
N GLY A 76 37.39 7.36 -10.68
CA GLY A 76 36.41 6.74 -9.78
C GLY A 76 35.76 5.51 -10.43
N ARG A 77 35.93 4.33 -9.81
CA ARG A 77 35.19 3.10 -10.13
C ARG A 77 33.68 3.40 -10.16
N ARG A 78 33.03 3.12 -11.29
CA ARG A 78 31.56 3.17 -11.44
C ARG A 78 30.92 2.21 -10.43
N ARG A 79 30.33 2.75 -9.35
CA ARG A 79 29.38 2.02 -8.51
C ARG A 79 28.15 1.67 -9.35
N GLY A 80 27.75 0.40 -9.35
CA GLY A 80 26.54 -0.07 -10.00
C GLY A 80 25.32 0.70 -9.51
N LYS A 81 24.49 1.16 -10.46
CA LYS A 81 23.20 1.79 -10.17
C LYS A 81 22.26 0.69 -9.65
N THR A 82 21.66 0.89 -8.48
CA THR A 82 20.65 0.00 -7.90
C THR A 82 19.44 -0.15 -8.86
N PRO A 83 18.82 -1.34 -9.02
CA PRO A 83 17.80 -1.60 -10.05
C PRO A 83 16.41 -0.98 -9.79
N GLU A 84 16.21 -0.16 -8.75
CA GLU A 84 14.89 0.37 -8.34
C GLU A 84 14.30 1.44 -9.29
N ARG A 85 14.66 1.44 -10.57
CA ARG A 85 14.27 2.43 -11.60
C ARG A 85 13.09 1.98 -12.47
N GLY A 86 12.27 1.04 -12.01
CA GLY A 86 11.14 0.51 -12.77
C GLY A 86 9.85 1.32 -12.64
N GLN A 87 9.05 1.31 -13.70
CA GLN A 87 7.63 1.75 -13.68
C GLN A 87 6.82 0.95 -12.63
N ARG A 88 5.79 1.55 -12.04
CA ARG A 88 4.97 0.99 -10.95
C ARG A 88 3.49 1.28 -11.19
N THR A 89 2.61 0.65 -10.43
CA THR A 89 1.16 0.80 -10.56
C THR A 89 0.69 2.21 -10.12
N ARG A 90 -0.41 2.70 -10.71
CA ARG A 90 -1.01 4.03 -10.44
C ARG A 90 -2.31 3.88 -9.65
N CYS A 91 -2.69 4.92 -8.90
CA CYS A 91 -4.02 5.07 -8.30
C CYS A 91 -5.17 4.82 -9.29
N GLU A 92 -6.25 4.18 -8.82
CA GLU A 92 -7.49 4.05 -9.61
C GLU A 92 -8.42 5.25 -9.41
N ARG A 93 -8.25 6.00 -8.31
CA ARG A 93 -9.04 7.19 -7.94
C ARG A 93 -8.22 8.29 -7.26
N GLN A 94 -7.99 9.39 -7.96
CA GLN A 94 -7.35 10.58 -7.37
C GLN A 94 -8.38 11.66 -7.00
N TRP A 95 -9.56 11.62 -7.61
CA TRP A 95 -10.68 12.49 -7.27
C TRP A 95 -11.29 12.14 -5.90
N GLY A 96 -11.91 13.13 -5.24
CA GLY A 96 -12.48 12.93 -3.91
C GLY A 96 -11.46 12.64 -2.80
N THR A 97 -10.17 12.94 -3.00
CA THR A 97 -9.12 12.73 -1.97
C THR A 97 -8.82 13.99 -1.18
N VAL A 98 -8.41 13.84 0.09
CA VAL A 98 -8.09 14.98 0.97
C VAL A 98 -6.96 15.83 0.38
N ARG A 99 -5.94 15.20 -0.21
CA ARG A 99 -4.83 15.93 -0.82
C ARG A 99 -5.27 16.83 -1.97
N GLU A 100 -6.33 16.50 -2.71
CA GLU A 100 -6.87 17.37 -3.78
C GLU A 100 -7.91 18.39 -3.28
N ASP A 101 -8.26 18.37 -2.00
CA ASP A 101 -9.28 19.24 -1.39
C ASP A 101 -8.72 20.59 -0.93
N TYR A 102 -9.34 21.68 -1.41
CA TYR A 102 -9.06 23.04 -0.94
C TYR A 102 -10.31 23.77 -0.45
N SER A 103 -11.38 23.03 -0.13
CA SER A 103 -12.63 23.56 0.43
C SER A 103 -12.45 24.13 1.85
N PRO A 104 -13.32 25.05 2.31
CA PRO A 104 -13.25 25.61 3.66
C PRO A 104 -13.46 24.60 4.79
N HIS A 105 -14.21 23.52 4.52
CA HIS A 105 -14.69 22.56 5.53
C HIS A 105 -14.05 21.17 5.43
N GLY A 106 -13.19 20.94 4.45
CA GLY A 106 -12.54 19.65 4.28
C GLY A 106 -13.42 18.60 3.55
N ASP A 107 -14.40 19.04 2.75
CA ASP A 107 -15.25 18.15 1.94
C ASP A 107 -14.58 17.86 0.59
N CYS A 108 -13.79 16.80 0.55
CA CYS A 108 -13.03 16.42 -0.63
C CYS A 108 -13.90 15.91 -1.78
N TRP A 109 -15.05 15.31 -1.46
CA TRP A 109 -15.96 14.70 -2.43
C TRP A 109 -16.69 15.76 -3.25
N GLU A 110 -17.20 16.81 -2.59
CA GLU A 110 -17.85 17.93 -3.26
C GLU A 110 -16.83 18.85 -3.96
N TYR A 111 -15.62 18.98 -3.42
CA TYR A 111 -14.61 19.89 -3.99
C TYR A 111 -14.01 19.41 -5.32
N LEU A 112 -13.71 18.11 -5.43
CA LEU A 112 -13.21 17.50 -6.65
C LEU A 112 -13.97 16.19 -6.94
N PRO A 113 -15.23 16.30 -7.38
CA PRO A 113 -16.06 15.15 -7.71
C PRO A 113 -15.58 14.45 -8.98
N HIS A 114 -16.09 13.23 -9.21
CA HIS A 114 -15.83 12.45 -10.41
C HIS A 114 -16.05 13.25 -11.71
N ASP A 115 -17.07 14.10 -11.78
CA ASP A 115 -17.35 14.87 -12.98
C ASP A 115 -16.28 15.91 -13.32
N HIS A 116 -15.61 16.46 -12.30
CA HIS A 116 -14.48 17.36 -12.50
C HIS A 116 -13.21 16.59 -12.89
N ALA A 117 -13.04 15.35 -12.44
CA ALA A 117 -11.83 14.53 -12.62
C ALA A 117 -11.33 14.44 -14.07
N ARG A 118 -12.26 14.36 -15.03
CA ARG A 118 -11.96 14.27 -16.48
C ARG A 118 -11.40 15.57 -17.05
N SER A 119 -11.77 16.69 -16.45
CA SER A 119 -11.49 18.04 -16.96
C SER A 119 -10.48 18.80 -16.10
N ARG A 120 -10.14 18.32 -14.90
CA ARG A 120 -9.23 18.98 -13.95
C ARG A 120 -7.91 18.24 -13.82
N ALA A 121 -6.78 18.92 -13.99
CA ALA A 121 -5.46 18.37 -13.70
C ALA A 121 -5.26 18.22 -12.18
N TYR A 122 -4.59 17.15 -11.77
CA TYR A 122 -4.33 16.85 -10.36
C TYR A 122 -3.04 17.47 -9.88
N ARG A 123 -3.02 17.92 -8.62
CA ARG A 123 -1.83 18.54 -8.02
C ARG A 123 -0.89 17.51 -7.39
N TRP A 124 -1.46 16.48 -6.76
CA TRP A 124 -0.76 15.61 -5.83
C TRP A 124 -0.61 14.18 -6.33
N GLY A 125 -1.28 13.80 -7.41
CA GLY A 125 -1.18 12.47 -8.00
C GLY A 125 -1.68 12.44 -9.45
N GLU A 126 -2.05 11.26 -9.91
CA GLU A 126 -2.80 11.01 -11.14
C GLU A 126 -3.60 9.71 -10.94
N ASP A 127 -4.72 9.56 -11.64
CA ASP A 127 -5.47 8.30 -11.74
C ASP A 127 -5.52 7.77 -13.18
N GLY A 128 -5.89 6.50 -13.33
CA GLY A 128 -6.10 5.90 -14.64
C GLY A 128 -6.38 4.40 -14.57
N LEU A 129 -7.29 3.93 -15.43
CA LEU A 129 -7.69 2.52 -15.52
C LEU A 129 -6.50 1.63 -15.91
N ALA A 130 -6.22 0.60 -15.09
CA ALA A 130 -5.07 -0.29 -15.23
C ALA A 130 -3.71 0.47 -15.30
N GLY A 131 -3.60 1.63 -14.66
CA GLY A 131 -2.51 2.56 -14.91
C GLY A 131 -1.14 2.16 -14.32
N VAL A 132 -0.08 2.58 -15.01
CA VAL A 132 1.31 2.55 -14.54
C VAL A 132 2.00 3.91 -14.67
N CYS A 133 3.05 4.14 -13.88
CA CYS A 133 3.83 5.38 -13.83
C CYS A 133 5.31 5.13 -13.59
N ASP A 134 6.20 6.09 -13.87
CA ASP A 134 7.56 6.03 -13.34
C ASP A 134 7.58 6.20 -11.81
N ARG A 135 8.72 5.93 -11.16
CA ARG A 135 8.88 5.99 -9.70
C ARG A 135 8.43 7.32 -9.06
N GLN A 136 8.50 8.43 -9.78
CA GLN A 136 8.12 9.76 -9.27
C GLN A 136 6.76 10.24 -9.82
N GLY A 137 5.99 9.35 -10.44
CA GLY A 137 4.64 9.61 -10.90
C GLY A 137 4.55 10.70 -11.97
N ARG A 138 5.57 10.84 -12.83
CA ARG A 138 5.66 11.89 -13.85
C ARG A 138 5.20 11.41 -15.21
N LEU A 139 5.81 10.35 -15.75
CA LEU A 139 5.39 9.72 -17.00
C LEU A 139 4.36 8.65 -16.69
N CYS A 140 3.25 8.71 -17.42
CA CYS A 140 2.02 8.06 -17.06
C CYS A 140 1.45 7.28 -18.24
N PHE A 141 1.03 6.03 -18.01
CA PHE A 141 0.32 5.22 -18.99
C PHE A 141 -0.95 4.60 -18.38
N SER A 142 -2.05 4.56 -19.13
CA SER A 142 -3.30 3.86 -18.73
C SER A 142 -4.19 3.63 -19.95
N LEU A 143 -5.34 3.00 -19.75
CA LEU A 143 -6.38 2.90 -20.77
C LEU A 143 -7.48 3.95 -20.59
N ALA A 144 -8.10 4.29 -21.72
CA ALA A 144 -9.42 4.88 -21.77
C ALA A 144 -10.31 4.06 -22.72
N LEU A 145 -11.58 3.88 -22.37
CA LEU A 145 -12.52 3.00 -23.10
C LEU A 145 -13.82 3.73 -23.43
N TRP A 146 -14.43 3.41 -24.57
CA TRP A 146 -15.80 3.85 -24.88
C TRP A 146 -16.54 2.82 -25.71
N ASN A 147 -17.67 2.35 -25.20
CA ASN A 147 -18.51 1.31 -25.82
C ASN A 147 -19.51 1.86 -26.86
N THR A 148 -19.32 3.11 -27.32
CA THR A 148 -20.24 3.87 -28.21
C THR A 148 -21.57 4.30 -27.60
N ARG A 149 -21.87 3.90 -26.35
CA ARG A 149 -23.16 4.15 -25.67
C ARG A 149 -23.01 5.07 -24.48
N ASP A 150 -21.94 4.90 -23.70
CA ASP A 150 -21.73 5.65 -22.47
C ASP A 150 -21.60 7.15 -22.77
N ALA A 151 -22.23 7.97 -21.95
CA ALA A 151 -22.09 9.43 -22.03
C ALA A 151 -20.68 9.92 -21.68
N ILE A 152 -19.81 9.02 -21.22
CA ILE A 152 -18.49 9.35 -20.73
C ILE A 152 -17.40 8.42 -21.25
N LEU A 153 -16.26 9.01 -21.60
CA LEU A 153 -15.04 8.28 -21.88
C LEU A 153 -14.51 7.70 -20.56
N LYS A 154 -14.35 6.38 -20.53
CA LYS A 154 -13.99 5.64 -19.33
C LYS A 154 -12.48 5.64 -19.11
N GLU A 155 -11.97 6.66 -18.43
CA GLU A 155 -10.54 6.81 -18.13
C GLU A 155 -10.13 6.30 -16.73
N ARG A 156 -11.10 6.17 -15.83
CA ARG A 156 -10.91 5.89 -14.40
C ARG A 156 -12.16 5.22 -13.83
N LEU A 157 -12.02 4.51 -12.72
CA LEU A 157 -13.15 3.88 -12.05
C LEU A 157 -14.14 4.94 -11.54
N PHE A 158 -15.42 4.57 -11.42
CA PHE A 158 -16.52 5.34 -10.87
C PHE A 158 -17.13 4.58 -9.68
N GLY A 159 -17.72 5.32 -8.76
CA GLY A 159 -18.38 4.75 -7.60
C GLY A 159 -19.10 5.80 -6.77
N LEU A 160 -19.78 5.32 -5.74
CA LEU A 160 -20.53 6.12 -4.79
C LEU A 160 -19.59 6.65 -3.70
N THR A 161 -19.80 7.92 -3.33
CA THR A 161 -19.17 8.50 -2.14
C THR A 161 -19.79 7.93 -0.86
N GLY A 162 -19.12 8.09 0.28
CA GLY A 162 -19.63 7.61 1.58
C GLY A 162 -21.11 7.97 1.85
N PRO A 163 -21.56 9.23 1.66
CA PRO A 163 -22.96 9.60 1.83
C PRO A 163 -23.92 9.06 0.75
N GLN A 164 -23.41 8.62 -0.40
CA GLN A 164 -24.22 8.12 -1.51
C GLN A 164 -24.44 6.61 -1.45
N GLY A 165 -23.51 5.84 -0.86
CA GLY A 165 -23.61 4.39 -0.78
C GLY A 165 -24.24 3.89 0.51
N ASN A 166 -25.07 2.85 0.40
CA ASN A 166 -25.73 2.22 1.55
C ASN A 166 -24.74 1.49 2.51
N HIS A 167 -23.53 1.19 2.03
CA HIS A 167 -22.45 0.54 2.79
C HIS A 167 -21.17 1.40 2.89
N GLY A 168 -21.28 2.70 2.63
CA GLY A 168 -20.12 3.60 2.54
C GLY A 168 -19.68 3.83 1.10
N GLU A 169 -18.38 4.09 0.92
CA GLU A 169 -17.79 4.25 -0.40
C GLU A 169 -17.85 2.93 -1.17
N ASP A 170 -18.25 2.97 -2.44
CA ASP A 170 -18.48 1.73 -3.19
C ASP A 170 -18.19 1.91 -4.69
N VAL A 171 -17.34 1.05 -5.24
CA VAL A 171 -16.98 1.06 -6.66
C VAL A 171 -18.08 0.41 -7.49
N LYS A 172 -18.57 1.09 -8.53
CA LYS A 172 -19.69 0.58 -9.35
C LYS A 172 -19.21 -0.05 -10.65
N GLU A 173 -18.15 -0.84 -10.53
CA GLU A 173 -17.44 -1.49 -11.63
C GLU A 173 -16.78 -2.80 -11.23
N LEU A 174 -16.62 -3.70 -12.21
CA LEU A 174 -15.96 -4.99 -12.01
C LEU A 174 -14.55 -4.95 -12.58
N TYR A 175 -13.57 -5.13 -11.70
CA TYR A 175 -12.16 -5.24 -12.05
C TYR A 175 -11.43 -6.22 -11.14
N TYR A 176 -10.38 -6.83 -11.67
CA TYR A 176 -9.67 -7.90 -10.99
C TYR A 176 -8.17 -7.82 -11.21
N TYR A 177 -7.42 -7.96 -10.13
CA TYR A 177 -5.97 -8.12 -10.14
C TYR A 177 -5.62 -9.59 -10.36
N LEU A 178 -5.39 -9.96 -11.63
CA LEU A 178 -5.22 -11.35 -12.01
C LEU A 178 -3.82 -11.89 -11.72
N ASP A 179 -2.79 -11.03 -11.83
CA ASP A 179 -1.40 -11.44 -11.62
C ASP A 179 -0.47 -10.26 -11.39
N ALA A 180 0.61 -10.46 -10.64
CA ALA A 180 1.69 -9.49 -10.50
C ALA A 180 2.93 -10.11 -9.86
N THR A 181 4.12 -9.67 -10.27
CA THR A 181 5.36 -9.96 -9.53
C THR A 181 5.75 -8.78 -8.61
N PRO A 182 6.39 -9.00 -7.45
CA PRO A 182 6.82 -7.90 -6.57
C PRO A 182 7.73 -6.85 -7.24
N THR A 183 8.51 -7.27 -8.25
CA THR A 183 9.36 -6.38 -9.08
C THR A 183 8.57 -5.59 -10.12
N HIS A 184 7.27 -5.87 -10.26
CA HIS A 184 6.40 -5.37 -11.31
C HIS A 184 6.96 -5.67 -12.70
N SER A 185 7.66 -6.80 -12.85
CA SER A 185 8.20 -7.27 -14.14
C SER A 185 7.12 -7.91 -15.01
N TYR A 186 6.06 -8.42 -14.36
CA TYR A 186 4.83 -8.87 -14.98
C TYR A 186 3.65 -8.35 -14.16
N LEU A 187 2.62 -7.83 -14.82
CA LEU A 187 1.36 -7.44 -14.21
C LEU A 187 0.21 -7.82 -15.16
N ARG A 188 -0.91 -8.30 -14.61
CA ARG A 188 -2.12 -8.64 -15.36
C ARG A 188 -3.36 -8.15 -14.64
N TYR A 189 -4.20 -7.41 -15.36
CA TYR A 189 -5.41 -6.77 -14.87
C TYR A 189 -6.58 -7.08 -15.81
N LEU A 190 -7.77 -7.28 -15.25
CA LEU A 190 -9.00 -7.45 -16.03
C LEU A 190 -10.01 -6.39 -15.63
N TYR A 191 -10.60 -5.73 -16.62
CA TYR A 191 -11.75 -4.85 -16.47
C TYR A 191 -12.95 -5.38 -17.25
N LYS A 192 -14.15 -5.31 -16.66
CA LYS A 192 -15.41 -5.63 -17.34
C LYS A 192 -16.24 -4.36 -17.50
N THR A 193 -16.64 -4.06 -18.73
CA THR A 193 -17.53 -2.91 -19.01
C THR A 193 -18.98 -3.30 -18.77
N VAL A 194 -19.62 -2.69 -17.77
CA VAL A 194 -21.03 -2.92 -17.43
C VAL A 194 -21.72 -1.59 -17.10
N HIS A 195 -23.05 -1.53 -17.21
CA HIS A 195 -23.81 -0.30 -17.01
C HIS A 195 -25.10 -0.56 -16.20
N ASP A 196 -25.15 -0.19 -14.91
CA ASP A 196 -26.41 0.05 -14.15
C ASP A 196 -26.17 0.64 -12.73
N PRO A 197 -27.13 1.36 -12.10
CA PRO A 197 -27.02 1.82 -10.72
C PRO A 197 -27.82 0.96 -9.69
N GLU A 198 -27.06 0.34 -8.79
CA GLU A 198 -27.38 -0.21 -7.44
C GLU A 198 -28.17 -1.54 -7.33
N TYR A 199 -27.79 -2.38 -6.33
CA TYR A 199 -27.52 -3.84 -6.35
C TYR A 199 -26.14 -4.20 -6.90
N GLU A 200 -25.50 -5.26 -6.37
CA GLU A 200 -24.24 -5.77 -6.92
C GLU A 200 -24.43 -6.02 -8.41
N LEU A 201 -23.48 -5.61 -9.26
CA LEU A 201 -23.63 -5.72 -10.72
C LEU A 201 -23.97 -7.15 -11.16
N GLU A 202 -23.46 -8.14 -10.44
CA GLU A 202 -23.74 -9.56 -10.69
C GLU A 202 -25.21 -9.95 -10.40
N ASP A 203 -25.85 -9.30 -9.44
CA ASP A 203 -27.24 -9.58 -9.02
C ASP A 203 -28.28 -8.95 -9.95
N THR A 204 -27.91 -7.90 -10.69
CA THR A 204 -28.82 -7.21 -11.63
C THR A 204 -29.20 -8.04 -12.86
N GLY A 205 -28.42 -9.10 -13.15
CA GLY A 205 -28.52 -9.83 -14.41
C GLY A 205 -27.99 -9.08 -15.63
N VAL A 206 -27.45 -7.86 -15.48
CA VAL A 206 -26.93 -7.02 -16.58
C VAL A 206 -25.82 -7.73 -17.37
N LEU A 207 -25.04 -8.60 -16.73
CA LEU A 207 -23.98 -9.37 -17.39
C LEU A 207 -24.52 -10.34 -18.44
N SER A 208 -25.79 -10.77 -18.32
CA SER A 208 -26.45 -11.63 -19.31
C SER A 208 -26.73 -10.90 -20.63
N ALA A 209 -26.82 -9.57 -20.61
CA ALA A 209 -27.01 -8.75 -21.81
C ALA A 209 -25.72 -8.61 -22.63
N GLY A 210 -24.57 -8.95 -22.04
CA GLY A 210 -23.25 -8.84 -22.66
C GLY A 210 -22.39 -7.72 -22.08
N TYR A 211 -21.08 -7.92 -22.12
CA TYR A 211 -20.07 -6.98 -21.65
C TYR A 211 -18.78 -7.16 -22.46
N TRP A 212 -17.81 -6.26 -22.28
CA TRP A 212 -16.46 -6.47 -22.77
C TRP A 212 -15.52 -6.88 -21.64
N ASP A 213 -14.76 -7.96 -21.84
CA ASP A 213 -13.55 -8.21 -21.07
C ASP A 213 -12.41 -7.40 -21.70
N VAL A 214 -11.73 -6.59 -20.90
CA VAL A 214 -10.52 -5.85 -21.29
C VAL A 214 -9.40 -6.29 -20.35
N GLU A 215 -8.55 -7.17 -20.86
CA GLU A 215 -7.38 -7.66 -20.14
C GLU A 215 -6.14 -6.86 -20.54
N VAL A 216 -5.38 -6.39 -19.54
CA VAL A 216 -4.16 -5.61 -19.72
C VAL A 216 -3.00 -6.37 -19.11
N GLU A 217 -2.00 -6.65 -19.94
CA GLU A 217 -0.76 -7.27 -19.53
C GLU A 217 0.42 -6.31 -19.73
N TYR A 218 1.24 -6.22 -18.70
CA TYR A 218 2.48 -5.46 -18.69
C TYR A 218 3.66 -6.40 -18.51
N ALA A 219 4.67 -6.30 -19.36
CA ALA A 219 5.93 -7.04 -19.19
C ALA A 219 7.13 -6.10 -19.32
N LYS A 220 8.10 -6.21 -18.41
CA LYS A 220 9.35 -5.45 -18.50
C LYS A 220 10.45 -6.27 -19.14
N ALA A 221 11.01 -5.76 -20.23
CA ALA A 221 12.28 -6.25 -20.76
C ALA A 221 13.47 -5.71 -19.96
N SER A 222 13.33 -4.51 -19.40
CA SER A 222 14.27 -3.85 -18.48
C SER A 222 13.51 -2.84 -17.61
N PRO A 223 14.11 -2.20 -16.58
CA PRO A 223 13.42 -1.22 -15.74
C PRO A 223 12.72 -0.10 -16.52
N ASN A 224 13.31 0.33 -17.64
CA ASN A 224 12.82 1.42 -18.48
C ASN A 224 12.29 0.94 -19.85
N ASN A 225 11.96 -0.35 -20.02
CA ASN A 225 11.41 -0.90 -21.27
C ASN A 225 10.18 -1.78 -20.95
N LEU A 226 9.01 -1.24 -21.27
CA LEU A 226 7.69 -1.80 -20.98
C LEU A 226 7.00 -2.24 -22.28
N LEU A 227 6.60 -3.49 -22.31
CA LEU A 227 5.70 -4.08 -23.30
C LEU A 227 4.28 -4.07 -22.71
N VAL A 228 3.31 -3.78 -23.57
CA VAL A 228 1.89 -3.71 -23.22
C VAL A 228 1.09 -4.53 -24.22
N GLU A 229 0.29 -5.46 -23.71
CA GLU A 229 -0.76 -6.14 -24.47
C GLU A 229 -2.13 -5.82 -23.86
N VAL A 230 -3.09 -5.46 -24.72
CA VAL A 230 -4.48 -5.23 -24.34
C VAL A 230 -5.35 -6.19 -25.14
N THR A 231 -5.84 -7.23 -24.50
CA THR A 231 -6.73 -8.22 -25.12
C THR A 231 -8.17 -7.85 -24.79
N VAL A 232 -8.95 -7.56 -25.83
CA VAL A 232 -10.37 -7.25 -25.70
C VAL A 232 -11.21 -8.38 -26.26
N THR A 233 -12.25 -8.78 -25.51
CA THR A 233 -13.16 -9.86 -25.89
C THR A 233 -14.59 -9.39 -25.77
N ASN A 234 -15.37 -9.56 -26.85
CA ASN A 234 -16.80 -9.30 -26.83
C ASN A 234 -17.51 -10.50 -26.16
N ARG A 235 -18.04 -10.31 -24.95
CA ARG A 235 -18.83 -11.33 -24.23
C ARG A 235 -20.34 -11.16 -24.44
N GLY A 236 -20.73 -10.28 -25.36
CA GLY A 236 -22.11 -10.08 -25.75
C GLY A 236 -22.62 -11.12 -26.75
N LEU A 237 -23.93 -11.04 -26.99
CA LEU A 237 -24.66 -11.95 -27.86
C LEU A 237 -24.66 -11.50 -29.34
N LYS A 238 -24.17 -10.28 -29.63
CA LYS A 238 -24.13 -9.69 -30.97
C LYS A 238 -22.77 -9.07 -31.23
N GLU A 239 -22.49 -8.79 -32.50
CA GLU A 239 -21.36 -7.93 -32.87
C GLU A 239 -21.50 -6.58 -32.17
N ASP A 240 -20.40 -6.09 -31.62
CA ASP A 240 -20.36 -4.83 -30.90
C ASP A 240 -19.03 -4.11 -31.16
N THR A 241 -18.99 -2.80 -30.88
CA THR A 241 -17.81 -1.95 -31.08
C THR A 241 -17.31 -1.36 -29.76
N LEU A 242 -16.00 -1.44 -29.54
CA LEU A 242 -15.29 -0.81 -28.43
C LEU A 242 -14.17 0.08 -28.96
N HIS A 243 -14.15 1.32 -28.48
CA HIS A 243 -13.03 2.24 -28.65
C HIS A 243 -12.03 2.00 -27.52
N VAL A 244 -10.78 1.69 -27.86
CA VAL A 244 -9.71 1.42 -26.91
C VAL A 244 -8.60 2.45 -27.12
N LEU A 245 -8.31 3.23 -26.07
CA LEU A 245 -7.38 4.34 -26.12
C LEU A 245 -6.24 4.15 -25.10
N PRO A 246 -5.20 3.34 -25.43
CA PRO A 246 -3.95 3.39 -24.69
C PRO A 246 -3.42 4.82 -24.69
N THR A 247 -3.19 5.36 -23.50
CA THR A 247 -2.93 6.79 -23.28
C THR A 247 -1.64 6.98 -22.52
N LEU A 248 -0.75 7.83 -23.04
CA LEU A 248 0.52 8.23 -22.43
C LEU A 248 0.47 9.74 -22.11
N TRP A 249 0.89 10.14 -20.91
CA TRP A 249 0.93 11.56 -20.54
C TRP A 249 1.99 11.88 -19.50
N TYR A 250 2.26 13.17 -19.33
CA TYR A 250 2.99 13.68 -18.19
C TYR A 250 2.03 14.26 -17.14
N ARG A 251 2.20 13.87 -15.87
CA ARG A 251 1.51 14.51 -14.74
C ARG A 251 1.80 16.00 -14.75
N ASN A 252 0.76 16.82 -14.56
CA ASN A 252 0.93 18.26 -14.55
C ASN A 252 1.72 18.69 -13.32
N THR A 253 2.97 19.12 -13.50
CA THR A 253 3.86 19.62 -12.43
C THR A 253 4.33 21.05 -12.65
N TRP A 254 4.03 21.64 -13.82
CA TRP A 254 4.60 22.90 -14.29
C TRP A 254 3.73 24.12 -13.99
N VAL A 255 2.43 23.96 -13.70
CA VAL A 255 1.53 25.08 -13.39
C VAL A 255 1.46 25.44 -11.89
N TRP A 256 2.12 24.66 -11.03
CA TRP A 256 2.01 24.76 -9.57
C TRP A 256 3.16 25.52 -8.88
N GLY A 257 4.04 26.16 -9.66
CA GLY A 257 5.16 26.94 -9.15
C GLY A 257 6.42 26.13 -8.79
N CYS A 258 7.41 26.80 -8.19
CA CYS A 258 8.81 26.35 -8.09
C CYS A 258 9.22 25.59 -6.83
N THR A 259 8.31 25.23 -5.93
CA THR A 259 8.67 24.77 -4.58
C THR A 259 9.21 23.33 -4.50
N HIS A 260 8.75 22.40 -5.34
CA HIS A 260 9.11 20.96 -5.22
C HIS A 260 9.56 20.27 -6.51
N GLU A 261 8.80 20.48 -7.59
CA GLU A 261 9.05 19.87 -8.90
C GLU A 261 9.26 20.89 -10.02
N GLY A 262 9.09 22.19 -9.75
CA GLY A 262 8.63 23.11 -10.79
C GLY A 262 9.42 24.38 -11.00
N CYS A 263 10.74 24.32 -11.20
CA CYS A 263 11.35 25.24 -12.19
C CYS A 263 11.83 24.48 -13.45
N GLY A 264 11.40 23.22 -13.61
CA GLY A 264 11.73 22.43 -14.79
C GLY A 264 10.91 22.84 -16.00
N LEU A 265 11.43 22.55 -17.19
CA LEU A 265 10.73 22.85 -18.44
C LEU A 265 9.49 21.96 -18.61
N LYS A 266 8.39 22.54 -19.11
CA LYS A 266 7.18 21.79 -19.49
C LYS A 266 7.57 20.61 -20.41
N PRO A 267 7.21 19.37 -20.06
CA PRO A 267 7.57 18.19 -20.84
C PRO A 267 6.83 18.19 -22.18
N LYS A 268 7.27 17.32 -23.09
CA LYS A 268 6.75 17.28 -24.47
C LYS A 268 6.52 15.86 -24.91
N LEU A 269 5.41 15.63 -25.61
CA LEU A 269 5.11 14.46 -26.41
C LEU A 269 4.90 14.92 -27.85
N GLU A 270 5.52 14.28 -28.81
CA GLU A 270 5.41 14.61 -30.23
C GLU A 270 5.41 13.36 -31.10
N ALA A 271 4.61 13.36 -32.17
CA ALA A 271 4.62 12.25 -33.13
C ALA A 271 5.96 12.15 -33.86
N VAL A 272 6.45 10.93 -34.04
CA VAL A 272 7.62 10.59 -34.87
C VAL A 272 7.16 9.57 -35.91
N GLY A 273 6.39 10.05 -36.89
CA GLY A 273 5.65 9.20 -37.83
C GLY A 273 4.28 8.77 -37.26
N ALA A 274 3.60 7.88 -37.98
CA ALA A 274 2.21 7.49 -37.69
C ALA A 274 2.06 6.57 -36.46
N THR A 275 3.11 5.85 -36.09
CA THR A 275 3.06 4.76 -35.09
C THR A 275 3.93 4.99 -33.86
N ARG A 276 4.61 6.14 -33.77
CA ARG A 276 5.56 6.42 -32.68
C ARG A 276 5.39 7.81 -32.10
N VAL A 277 5.63 7.93 -30.81
CA VAL A 277 5.67 9.17 -30.04
C VAL A 277 7.02 9.28 -29.33
N ARG A 278 7.63 10.47 -29.41
CA ARG A 278 8.78 10.83 -28.57
C ARG A 278 8.31 11.67 -27.41
N GLY A 279 8.61 11.22 -26.20
CA GLY A 279 8.45 11.97 -24.96
C GLY A 279 9.78 12.55 -24.50
N TRP A 280 9.76 13.77 -23.97
CA TRP A 280 10.90 14.38 -23.30
C TRP A 280 10.47 15.00 -21.98
N HIS A 281 11.24 14.73 -20.94
CA HIS A 281 11.13 15.37 -19.63
C HIS A 281 12.52 15.58 -19.04
N GLU A 282 12.78 16.75 -18.47
CA GLU A 282 14.11 17.18 -18.00
C GLU A 282 14.86 16.12 -17.17
N SER A 283 14.19 15.52 -16.17
CA SER A 283 14.81 14.51 -15.31
C SER A 283 14.75 13.07 -15.82
N LEU A 284 13.87 12.78 -16.79
CA LEU A 284 13.66 11.42 -17.31
C LEU A 284 14.37 11.20 -18.65
N GLY A 285 14.81 12.26 -19.30
CA GLY A 285 15.36 12.21 -20.65
C GLY A 285 14.28 11.94 -21.70
N ASN A 286 14.68 11.24 -22.77
CA ASN A 286 13.80 10.90 -23.87
C ASN A 286 13.21 9.51 -23.71
N TYR A 287 11.92 9.38 -23.96
CA TYR A 287 11.20 8.12 -24.09
C TYR A 287 10.63 7.99 -25.49
N LEU A 288 10.53 6.76 -25.98
CA LEU A 288 9.84 6.41 -27.21
C LEU A 288 8.69 5.47 -26.87
N TRP A 289 7.52 5.78 -27.39
CA TRP A 289 6.34 4.92 -27.33
C TRP A 289 5.94 4.53 -28.74
N ALA A 290 5.90 3.23 -29.02
CA ALA A 290 5.45 2.69 -30.29
C ALA A 290 4.11 1.98 -30.12
N VAL A 291 3.26 2.12 -31.13
CA VAL A 291 1.92 1.53 -31.21
C VAL A 291 1.88 0.60 -32.40
N ASP A 292 1.40 -0.63 -32.17
CA ASP A 292 1.20 -1.58 -33.25
C ASP A 292 -0.04 -1.22 -34.07
N GLN A 293 0.15 -1.06 -35.37
CA GLN A 293 -0.91 -0.75 -36.35
C GLN A 293 -0.95 -1.80 -37.46
N SER A 294 -0.42 -3.01 -37.25
CA SER A 294 -0.34 -4.09 -38.25
C SER A 294 -1.72 -4.47 -38.81
N GLY A 295 -2.19 -3.72 -39.81
CA GLY A 295 -3.44 -3.92 -40.53
C GLY A 295 -4.65 -3.06 -40.10
N LYS A 296 -4.54 -2.23 -39.05
CA LYS A 296 -5.62 -1.34 -38.59
C LYS A 296 -5.06 0.02 -38.18
N GLU A 297 -5.60 1.08 -38.76
CA GLU A 297 -5.20 2.45 -38.43
C GLU A 297 -5.59 2.77 -36.98
N ALA A 298 -4.67 3.39 -36.24
CA ALA A 298 -4.90 3.86 -34.88
C ALA A 298 -4.35 5.28 -34.73
N PRO A 299 -5.13 6.32 -35.10
CA PRO A 299 -4.66 7.69 -35.09
C PRO A 299 -4.11 8.11 -33.72
N LEU A 300 -2.96 8.78 -33.74
CA LEU A 300 -2.37 9.37 -32.54
C LEU A 300 -2.99 10.75 -32.30
N LEU A 301 -3.79 10.87 -31.24
CA LEU A 301 -4.47 12.12 -30.86
C LEU A 301 -3.72 12.79 -29.72
N PHE A 302 -3.42 14.08 -29.83
CA PHE A 302 -2.62 14.82 -28.87
C PHE A 302 -3.43 15.93 -28.18
N THR A 303 -3.12 16.18 -26.91
CA THR A 303 -3.64 17.31 -26.14
C THR A 303 -2.65 17.69 -25.03
N GLU A 304 -3.03 18.62 -24.17
CA GLU A 304 -2.31 18.95 -22.95
C GLU A 304 -3.02 18.36 -21.72
N ASN A 305 -2.25 17.94 -20.71
CA ASN A 305 -2.78 17.58 -19.39
C ASN A 305 -3.04 18.87 -18.56
N GLU A 306 -3.85 19.78 -19.10
CA GLU A 306 -4.18 21.07 -18.51
C GLU A 306 -5.65 21.10 -18.11
N THR A 307 -5.96 21.77 -17.00
CA THR A 307 -7.34 21.93 -16.55
C THR A 307 -8.16 22.70 -17.59
N ASN A 308 -9.36 22.20 -17.91
CA ASN A 308 -10.36 22.92 -18.69
C ASN A 308 -11.06 23.95 -17.81
N THR A 309 -10.40 25.09 -17.59
CA THR A 309 -10.90 26.19 -16.76
C THR A 309 -12.18 26.82 -17.31
N ARG A 310 -12.40 26.77 -18.63
CA ARG A 310 -13.61 27.31 -19.25
C ARG A 310 -14.83 26.50 -18.83
N LYS A 311 -14.72 25.17 -18.87
CA LYS A 311 -15.80 24.27 -18.46
C LYS A 311 -16.04 24.30 -16.94
N LEU A 312 -14.98 24.32 -16.15
CA LEU A 312 -15.09 24.15 -14.69
C LEU A 312 -15.34 25.45 -13.94
N PHE A 313 -14.81 26.58 -14.43
CA PHE A 313 -14.78 27.84 -13.69
C PHE A 313 -15.27 29.04 -14.52
N GLY A 314 -15.69 28.83 -15.77
CA GLY A 314 -16.11 29.93 -16.66
C GLY A 314 -14.99 30.88 -17.08
N VAL A 315 -13.73 30.49 -16.91
CA VAL A 315 -12.54 31.31 -17.24
C VAL A 315 -11.83 30.74 -18.46
N ASP A 316 -11.38 31.59 -19.38
CA ASP A 316 -10.70 31.15 -20.60
C ASP A 316 -9.54 30.20 -20.34
N ASN A 317 -9.44 29.17 -21.19
CA ASN A 317 -8.34 28.22 -21.10
C ASN A 317 -7.03 28.87 -21.55
N TYR A 318 -5.93 28.59 -20.85
CA TYR A 318 -4.58 28.99 -21.26
C TYR A 318 -4.17 28.41 -22.64
N THR A 319 -4.74 27.25 -22.99
CA THR A 319 -4.55 26.56 -24.28
C THR A 319 -5.90 25.99 -24.74
N PRO A 320 -6.21 25.95 -26.04
CA PRO A 320 -7.44 25.31 -26.53
C PRO A 320 -7.44 23.78 -26.32
N TYR A 321 -6.25 23.17 -26.17
CA TYR A 321 -6.08 21.74 -25.94
C TYR A 321 -5.93 21.49 -24.44
N VAL A 322 -6.90 20.79 -23.84
CA VAL A 322 -7.03 20.57 -22.40
C VAL A 322 -7.32 19.09 -22.09
N LYS A 323 -7.28 18.71 -20.81
CA LYS A 323 -7.25 17.31 -20.33
C LYS A 323 -8.38 16.43 -20.85
N ASP A 324 -9.57 16.99 -21.06
CA ASP A 324 -10.78 16.30 -21.54
C ASP A 324 -10.93 16.25 -23.07
N ALA A 325 -9.92 16.65 -23.84
CA ALA A 325 -9.99 16.73 -25.29
C ALA A 325 -10.41 15.42 -25.97
N PHE A 326 -9.97 14.26 -25.49
CA PHE A 326 -10.35 12.96 -26.09
C PHE A 326 -11.82 12.65 -25.90
N HIS A 327 -12.39 13.02 -24.74
CA HIS A 327 -13.82 12.92 -24.50
C HIS A 327 -14.58 13.81 -25.49
N ARG A 328 -14.21 15.09 -25.60
CA ARG A 328 -14.85 16.04 -26.52
C ARG A 328 -14.73 15.60 -27.98
N TYR A 329 -13.59 15.05 -28.37
CA TYR A 329 -13.34 14.58 -29.73
C TYR A 329 -14.18 13.36 -30.13
N LEU A 330 -14.33 12.39 -29.22
CA LEU A 330 -15.02 11.13 -29.48
C LEU A 330 -16.53 11.20 -29.21
N ILE A 331 -16.92 11.75 -28.06
CA ILE A 331 -18.29 11.73 -27.57
C ILE A 331 -19.05 12.98 -28.04
N ASP A 332 -18.47 14.17 -27.83
CA ASP A 332 -19.12 15.43 -28.23
C ASP A 332 -18.93 15.76 -29.73
N GLY A 333 -18.09 15.00 -30.43
CA GLY A 333 -17.81 15.19 -31.86
C GLY A 333 -16.94 16.41 -32.18
N GLU A 334 -16.36 17.09 -31.19
CA GLU A 334 -15.55 18.30 -31.36
C GLU A 334 -14.15 17.98 -31.91
N LYS A 335 -14.03 17.86 -33.25
CA LYS A 335 -12.76 17.45 -33.90
C LYS A 335 -11.58 18.40 -33.67
N SER A 336 -11.85 19.68 -33.39
CA SER A 336 -10.84 20.69 -33.05
C SER A 336 -10.31 20.59 -31.62
N ALA A 337 -10.88 19.72 -30.76
CA ALA A 337 -10.46 19.59 -29.37
C ALA A 337 -9.04 19.03 -29.21
N VAL A 338 -8.53 18.29 -30.20
CA VAL A 338 -7.18 17.70 -30.22
C VAL A 338 -6.22 18.57 -31.02
N ASN A 339 -4.93 18.50 -30.68
CA ASN A 339 -3.90 19.32 -31.29
C ASN A 339 -3.48 18.80 -32.68
N PRO A 340 -3.78 19.51 -33.78
CA PRO A 340 -3.45 19.07 -35.14
C PRO A 340 -1.94 19.14 -35.43
N LYS A 341 -1.15 19.76 -34.55
CA LYS A 341 0.32 19.77 -34.64
C LYS A 341 0.97 18.50 -34.08
N SER A 342 0.16 17.50 -33.71
CA SER A 342 0.60 16.18 -33.21
C SER A 342 1.64 16.27 -32.09
N ARG A 343 1.37 17.16 -31.13
CA ARG A 343 2.23 17.42 -29.96
C ARG A 343 1.43 17.85 -28.73
N GLY A 344 1.98 17.64 -27.55
CA GLY A 344 1.41 18.15 -26.30
C GLY A 344 2.05 17.52 -25.06
N THR A 345 1.26 17.28 -24.02
CA THR A 345 1.68 16.58 -22.79
C THR A 345 0.83 15.35 -22.47
N LYS A 346 -0.19 15.07 -23.29
CA LYS A 346 -1.03 13.86 -23.25
C LYS A 346 -1.30 13.40 -24.69
N VAL A 347 -1.21 12.09 -24.93
CA VAL A 347 -1.46 11.46 -26.24
C VAL A 347 -2.19 10.14 -26.04
N CYS A 348 -3.09 9.77 -26.96
CA CYS A 348 -3.63 8.42 -27.04
C CYS A 348 -3.50 7.84 -28.45
N ALA A 349 -3.45 6.52 -28.53
CA ALA A 349 -3.67 5.79 -29.78
C ALA A 349 -5.14 5.38 -29.85
N HIS A 350 -5.88 5.88 -30.82
CA HIS A 350 -7.31 5.60 -30.93
C HIS A 350 -7.57 4.34 -31.76
N HIS A 351 -7.75 3.19 -31.10
CA HIS A 351 -8.17 1.96 -31.75
C HIS A 351 -9.71 1.83 -31.73
N VAL A 352 -10.30 1.45 -32.86
CA VAL A 352 -11.71 1.06 -32.96
C VAL A 352 -11.78 -0.43 -33.23
N VAL A 353 -12.40 -1.17 -32.32
CA VAL A 353 -12.45 -2.63 -32.35
C VAL A 353 -13.91 -3.06 -32.48
N THR A 354 -14.26 -3.66 -33.62
CA THR A 354 -15.54 -4.32 -33.84
C THR A 354 -15.32 -5.82 -33.88
N LEU A 355 -16.01 -6.58 -33.02
CA LEU A 355 -15.85 -8.03 -32.89
C LEU A 355 -17.20 -8.75 -32.82
N PRO A 356 -17.34 -9.92 -33.49
CA PRO A 356 -18.49 -10.78 -33.30
C PRO A 356 -18.52 -11.39 -31.87
N PRO A 357 -19.65 -11.99 -31.45
CA PRO A 357 -19.78 -12.64 -30.14
C PRO A 357 -18.65 -13.64 -29.86
N GLY A 358 -18.05 -13.55 -28.67
CA GLY A 358 -17.00 -14.44 -28.21
C GLY A 358 -15.63 -14.24 -28.87
N ALA A 359 -15.50 -13.37 -29.87
CA ALA A 359 -14.21 -13.11 -30.51
C ALA A 359 -13.35 -12.15 -29.67
N SER A 360 -12.04 -12.30 -29.84
CA SER A 360 -11.01 -11.51 -29.17
C SER A 360 -10.01 -10.90 -30.16
N THR A 361 -9.42 -9.76 -29.79
CA THR A 361 -8.25 -9.21 -30.48
C THR A 361 -7.30 -8.59 -29.47
N THR A 362 -6.01 -8.55 -29.81
CA THR A 362 -4.95 -8.03 -28.95
C THR A 362 -4.31 -6.82 -29.60
N LEU A 363 -4.28 -5.71 -28.86
CA LEU A 363 -3.59 -4.48 -29.22
C LEU A 363 -2.25 -4.44 -28.50
N ARG A 364 -1.19 -3.98 -29.18
CA ARG A 364 0.17 -4.00 -28.64
C ARG A 364 0.80 -2.61 -28.67
N SER A 365 1.53 -2.27 -27.62
CA SER A 365 2.38 -1.08 -27.59
C SER A 365 3.65 -1.32 -26.77
N ARG A 366 4.67 -0.48 -26.97
CA ARG A 366 5.94 -0.60 -26.26
C ARG A 366 6.49 0.77 -25.92
N LEU A 367 6.91 0.97 -24.67
CA LEU A 367 7.47 2.22 -24.15
C LEU A 367 8.88 1.96 -23.64
N TRP A 368 9.87 2.74 -24.11
CA TRP A 368 11.25 2.61 -23.63
C TRP A 368 12.00 3.93 -23.54
N GLN A 369 13.04 3.99 -22.70
CA GLN A 369 13.95 5.13 -22.64
C GLN A 369 14.91 5.09 -23.84
N ALA A 370 15.08 6.22 -24.53
CA ALA A 370 15.77 6.26 -25.82
C ALA A 370 17.29 5.97 -25.75
N ASP A 371 17.92 6.22 -24.60
CA ASP A 371 19.33 5.88 -24.32
C ASP A 371 19.53 4.43 -23.87
N GLU A 372 18.44 3.71 -23.59
CA GLU A 372 18.39 2.29 -23.29
C GLU A 372 17.51 1.57 -24.33
N PRO A 373 17.86 1.62 -25.63
CA PRO A 373 17.04 1.02 -26.67
C PRO A 373 16.89 -0.50 -26.44
N PRO A 374 15.73 -1.08 -26.78
CA PRO A 374 15.52 -2.51 -26.67
C PRO A 374 16.63 -3.32 -27.34
N LEU A 375 17.27 -4.21 -26.58
CA LEU A 375 18.38 -5.03 -27.08
C LEU A 375 17.94 -5.96 -28.21
N ASP A 376 16.67 -6.36 -28.18
CA ASP A 376 16.02 -7.22 -29.18
C ASP A 376 15.70 -6.51 -30.49
N LEU A 377 15.80 -5.18 -30.56
CA LEU A 377 15.63 -4.44 -31.81
C LEU A 377 16.87 -4.47 -32.72
N GLY A 378 18.03 -4.93 -32.22
CA GLY A 378 19.28 -4.99 -32.98
C GLY A 378 19.80 -3.61 -33.43
N THR A 379 21.03 -3.59 -33.97
CA THR A 379 21.59 -2.44 -34.72
C THR A 379 21.15 -2.44 -36.19
N HIS A 380 20.56 -3.54 -36.65
CA HIS A 380 20.06 -3.73 -37.99
C HIS A 380 18.57 -3.41 -38.00
N THR A 381 18.15 -2.63 -39.00
CA THR A 381 16.83 -2.03 -39.19
C THR A 381 15.65 -3.02 -39.34
N GLU A 382 15.86 -4.31 -39.09
CA GLU A 382 14.95 -5.39 -39.50
C GLU A 382 14.23 -6.12 -38.34
N SER A 383 14.63 -5.97 -37.07
CA SER A 383 13.86 -6.59 -35.98
C SER A 383 12.59 -5.77 -35.69
N PRO A 384 11.38 -6.31 -35.89
CA PRO A 384 10.16 -5.54 -35.70
C PRO A 384 9.88 -5.34 -34.21
N VAL A 385 9.48 -4.13 -33.82
CA VAL A 385 9.12 -3.74 -32.44
C VAL A 385 8.12 -4.68 -31.78
N PHE A 386 7.26 -5.30 -32.59
CA PHE A 386 6.17 -6.20 -32.17
C PHE A 386 6.35 -7.63 -32.74
N GLY A 387 7.59 -8.04 -33.00
CA GLY A 387 7.94 -9.35 -33.55
C GLY A 387 8.00 -10.49 -32.53
N GLU A 388 8.69 -11.57 -32.90
CA GLU A 388 8.86 -12.76 -32.06
C GLU A 388 9.53 -12.45 -30.71
N ALA A 389 10.48 -11.51 -30.69
CA ALA A 389 11.15 -11.11 -29.45
C ALA A 389 10.17 -10.45 -28.44
N PHE A 390 9.20 -9.67 -28.91
CA PHE A 390 8.15 -9.11 -28.07
C PHE A 390 7.35 -10.24 -27.40
N ALA A 391 6.87 -11.21 -28.19
CA ALA A 391 6.11 -12.35 -27.69
C ALA A 391 6.95 -13.23 -26.73
N ALA A 392 8.24 -13.41 -27.02
CA ALA A 392 9.16 -14.16 -26.17
C ALA A 392 9.34 -13.49 -24.80
N ILE A 393 9.47 -12.16 -24.74
CA ILE A 393 9.58 -11.41 -23.48
C ILE A 393 8.28 -11.51 -22.67
N MET A 394 7.11 -11.32 -23.30
CA MET A 394 5.81 -11.49 -22.62
C MET A 394 5.69 -12.89 -21.99
N LYS A 395 6.00 -13.93 -22.76
CA LYS A 395 5.98 -15.33 -22.30
C LYS A 395 6.99 -15.57 -21.18
N GLN A 396 8.20 -15.03 -21.30
CA GLN A 396 9.25 -15.17 -20.28
C GLN A 396 8.80 -14.56 -18.96
N ARG A 397 8.26 -13.34 -18.94
CA ARG A 397 7.86 -12.67 -17.69
C ARG A 397 6.70 -13.41 -17.00
N LYS A 398 5.79 -14.01 -17.78
CA LYS A 398 4.74 -14.89 -17.25
C LYS A 398 5.31 -16.17 -16.63
N GLN A 399 6.25 -16.83 -17.30
CA GLN A 399 6.92 -18.02 -16.77
C GLN A 399 7.72 -17.72 -15.48
N GLU A 400 8.39 -16.57 -15.43
CA GLU A 400 9.07 -16.12 -14.20
C GLU A 400 8.08 -15.89 -13.05
N ALA A 401 6.88 -15.36 -13.33
CA ALA A 401 5.82 -15.23 -12.34
C ALA A 401 5.35 -16.62 -11.85
N ASP A 402 5.16 -17.59 -12.76
CA ASP A 402 4.80 -18.96 -12.40
C ASP A 402 5.87 -19.61 -11.51
N VAL A 403 7.15 -19.45 -11.85
CA VAL A 403 8.28 -19.93 -11.04
C VAL A 403 8.30 -19.26 -9.67
N PHE A 404 8.10 -17.94 -9.60
CA PHE A 404 8.03 -17.21 -8.34
C PHE A 404 6.93 -17.76 -7.43
N TYR A 405 5.70 -17.87 -7.92
CA TYR A 405 4.56 -18.34 -7.11
C TYR A 405 4.66 -19.82 -6.73
N SER A 406 5.24 -20.67 -7.58
CA SER A 406 5.48 -22.08 -7.22
C SER A 406 6.44 -22.25 -6.03
N ARG A 407 7.33 -21.27 -5.80
CA ARG A 407 8.26 -21.25 -4.66
C ARG A 407 7.70 -20.51 -3.44
N ALA A 408 6.92 -19.45 -3.68
CA ALA A 408 6.37 -18.61 -2.62
C ALA A 408 5.17 -19.24 -1.91
N LEU A 409 4.36 -20.04 -2.64
CA LEU A 409 3.14 -20.65 -2.11
C LEU A 409 3.42 -22.04 -1.53
N SER A 410 2.63 -22.42 -0.52
CA SER A 410 2.74 -23.75 0.09
C SER A 410 2.33 -24.85 -0.90
N PRO A 411 3.11 -25.94 -1.04
CA PRO A 411 2.75 -27.07 -1.89
C PRO A 411 1.52 -27.85 -1.38
N ARG A 412 1.01 -27.53 -0.18
CA ARG A 412 -0.20 -28.13 0.40
C ARG A 412 -1.50 -27.56 -0.18
N LEU A 413 -1.42 -26.41 -0.85
CA LEU A 413 -2.58 -25.76 -1.46
C LEU A 413 -2.95 -26.48 -2.77
N ASN A 414 -4.24 -26.69 -2.99
CA ASN A 414 -4.73 -27.18 -4.29
C ASN A 414 -4.68 -26.06 -5.35
N ALA A 415 -4.96 -26.37 -6.61
CA ALA A 415 -4.82 -25.42 -7.73
C ALA A 415 -5.68 -24.15 -7.56
N GLU A 416 -6.91 -24.28 -7.06
CA GLU A 416 -7.82 -23.16 -6.84
C GLU A 416 -7.32 -22.26 -5.70
N GLN A 417 -6.86 -22.87 -4.60
CA GLN A 417 -6.26 -22.15 -3.47
C GLN A 417 -4.95 -21.46 -3.86
N GLN A 418 -4.13 -22.06 -4.73
CA GLN A 418 -2.94 -21.44 -5.26
C GLN A 418 -3.28 -20.22 -6.13
N LEU A 419 -4.30 -20.34 -6.99
CA LEU A 419 -4.77 -19.23 -7.81
C LEU A 419 -5.31 -18.07 -6.95
N LEU A 420 -6.13 -18.38 -5.95
CA LEU A 420 -6.66 -17.39 -5.00
C LEU A 420 -5.53 -16.68 -4.25
N ALA A 421 -4.56 -17.43 -3.71
CA ALA A 421 -3.42 -16.86 -3.00
C ALA A 421 -2.56 -15.98 -3.93
N ARG A 422 -2.34 -16.41 -5.18
CA ARG A 422 -1.63 -15.64 -6.20
C ARG A 422 -2.32 -14.32 -6.50
N GLN A 423 -3.63 -14.34 -6.73
CA GLN A 423 -4.43 -13.14 -7.00
C GLN A 423 -4.50 -12.20 -5.80
N ALA A 424 -4.63 -12.73 -4.57
CA ALA A 424 -4.57 -11.92 -3.35
C ALA A 424 -3.21 -11.20 -3.21
N MET A 425 -2.10 -11.92 -3.46
CA MET A 425 -0.76 -11.30 -3.49
C MET A 425 -0.61 -10.30 -4.65
N ALA A 426 -1.23 -10.59 -5.80
CA ALA A 426 -1.25 -9.66 -6.92
C ALA A 426 -1.98 -8.37 -6.56
N GLY A 427 -3.08 -8.45 -5.79
CA GLY A 427 -3.76 -7.30 -5.21
C GLY A 427 -2.83 -6.43 -4.38
N LEU A 428 -2.04 -7.00 -3.47
CA LEU A 428 -1.03 -6.23 -2.70
C LEU A 428 0.03 -5.55 -3.58
N VAL A 429 0.32 -6.08 -4.77
CA VAL A 429 1.22 -5.43 -5.74
C VAL A 429 0.51 -4.33 -6.49
N TRP A 430 -0.67 -4.65 -7.02
CA TRP A 430 -1.48 -3.69 -7.73
C TRP A 430 -1.85 -2.51 -6.86
N THR A 431 -2.14 -2.67 -5.57
CA THR A 431 -2.57 -1.60 -4.65
C THR A 431 -1.48 -0.59 -4.25
N LYS A 432 -0.25 -0.73 -4.76
CA LYS A 432 0.80 0.30 -4.60
C LYS A 432 0.56 1.52 -5.47
N GLN A 433 0.74 2.73 -4.94
CA GLN A 433 0.61 3.94 -5.75
C GLN A 433 1.60 5.02 -5.35
N PHE A 434 1.88 5.91 -6.30
CA PHE A 434 2.59 7.15 -6.02
C PHE A 434 1.71 8.03 -5.14
N TYR A 435 2.15 8.23 -3.90
CA TYR A 435 1.49 9.05 -2.90
C TYR A 435 2.36 10.26 -2.60
N HIS A 436 1.86 11.44 -2.92
CA HIS A 436 2.54 12.70 -2.73
C HIS A 436 1.62 13.68 -2.02
N TYR A 437 2.05 14.14 -0.84
CA TYR A 437 1.25 15.01 0.01
C TYR A 437 2.19 15.79 0.92
N ILE A 438 2.23 17.11 0.73
CA ILE A 438 3.07 17.99 1.52
C ILE A 438 2.15 18.94 2.27
N VAL A 439 1.97 18.66 3.56
CA VAL A 439 0.91 19.29 4.36
C VAL A 439 1.06 20.81 4.40
N LYS A 440 2.29 21.32 4.54
CA LYS A 440 2.55 22.77 4.55
C LYS A 440 2.03 23.48 3.30
N ASP A 441 2.33 22.94 2.12
CA ASP A 441 1.96 23.59 0.85
C ASP A 441 0.50 23.32 0.51
N TRP A 442 -0.03 22.16 0.89
CA TRP A 442 -1.47 21.89 0.79
C TRP A 442 -2.30 22.88 1.63
N LEU A 443 -1.88 23.19 2.86
CA LEU A 443 -2.49 24.21 3.71
C LEU A 443 -2.33 25.62 3.14
N GLY A 444 -1.16 25.93 2.56
CA GLY A 444 -0.83 27.25 2.04
C GLY A 444 -1.44 27.56 0.66
N GLY A 445 -1.73 26.53 -0.13
CA GLY A 445 -2.09 26.68 -1.54
C GLY A 445 -0.88 26.87 -2.45
N ASP A 446 -1.13 26.85 -3.76
CA ASP A 446 -0.12 27.13 -4.78
C ASP A 446 -0.20 28.61 -5.21
N GLN A 447 0.95 29.27 -5.39
CA GLN A 447 1.04 30.73 -5.67
C GLN A 447 0.26 31.20 -6.89
N HIS A 448 0.12 30.34 -7.91
CA HIS A 448 -0.57 30.65 -9.17
C HIS A 448 -2.04 30.19 -9.18
N GLN A 449 -2.57 29.77 -8.04
CA GLN A 449 -3.96 29.38 -7.85
C GLN A 449 -4.65 30.36 -6.88
N PRO A 450 -6.00 30.42 -6.87
CA PRO A 450 -6.71 31.15 -5.83
C PRO A 450 -6.26 30.69 -4.44
N PRO A 451 -6.03 31.61 -3.49
CA PRO A 451 -5.61 31.23 -2.15
C PRO A 451 -6.69 30.39 -1.48
N PRO A 452 -6.32 29.31 -0.75
CA PRO A 452 -7.28 28.52 -0.02
C PRO A 452 -7.90 29.33 1.14
N PRO A 453 -9.10 28.95 1.61
CA PRO A 453 -9.76 29.59 2.75
C PRO A 453 -8.90 29.58 4.02
N GLU A 454 -8.91 30.68 4.78
CA GLU A 454 -8.10 30.81 5.99
C GLU A 454 -8.45 29.78 7.08
N SER A 455 -9.71 29.31 7.11
CA SER A 455 -10.19 28.26 8.03
C SER A 455 -9.35 26.99 7.99
N ARG A 456 -8.68 26.69 6.87
CA ARG A 456 -7.85 25.49 6.73
C ARG A 456 -6.59 25.53 7.59
N ARG A 457 -6.09 26.71 7.97
CA ARG A 457 -4.87 26.85 8.79
C ARG A 457 -4.98 26.22 10.18
N SER A 458 -6.20 26.07 10.69
CA SER A 458 -6.52 25.39 11.95
C SER A 458 -7.38 24.13 11.75
N GLY A 459 -7.56 23.72 10.50
CA GLY A 459 -8.39 22.57 10.13
C GLY A 459 -7.61 21.26 10.09
N ARG A 460 -8.10 20.34 9.26
CA ARG A 460 -7.51 19.00 9.07
C ARG A 460 -5.99 19.08 8.89
N ASN A 461 -5.27 18.26 9.65
CA ASN A 461 -3.82 18.08 9.55
C ASN A 461 -2.97 19.35 9.80
N SER A 462 -3.51 20.43 10.37
CA SER A 462 -2.76 21.69 10.61
C SER A 462 -1.46 21.50 11.41
N ASP A 463 -1.46 20.57 12.36
CA ASP A 463 -0.31 20.29 13.24
C ASP A 463 0.79 19.46 12.54
N TRP A 464 0.53 18.98 11.33
CA TRP A 464 1.42 18.10 10.56
C TRP A 464 2.17 18.83 9.44
N GLY A 465 2.34 20.15 9.52
CA GLY A 465 3.03 20.94 8.49
C GLY A 465 4.47 20.50 8.14
N HIS A 466 5.11 19.67 8.97
CA HIS A 466 6.43 19.10 8.68
C HIS A 466 6.37 17.83 7.80
N LEU A 467 5.18 17.23 7.62
CA LEU A 467 5.02 15.99 6.88
C LEU A 467 5.16 16.22 5.38
N TYR A 468 6.03 15.41 4.77
CA TYR A 468 6.33 15.40 3.34
C TYR A 468 6.28 13.96 2.86
N ASN A 469 5.16 13.56 2.27
CA ASN A 469 5.05 12.28 1.60
C ASN A 469 5.37 12.44 0.11
N ARG A 470 6.19 11.53 -0.43
CA ARG A 470 6.48 11.44 -1.86
C ARG A 470 7.16 10.11 -2.16
N ASP A 471 6.38 9.04 -2.11
CA ASP A 471 6.89 7.69 -2.36
C ASP A 471 5.80 6.81 -2.95
N ILE A 472 6.17 5.58 -3.28
CA ILE A 472 5.24 4.55 -3.73
C ILE A 472 4.87 3.72 -2.50
N ILE A 473 3.62 3.83 -2.08
CA ILE A 473 3.13 3.28 -0.83
C ILE A 473 2.01 2.28 -1.12
N SER A 474 1.91 1.22 -0.32
CA SER A 474 0.77 0.27 -0.41
C SER A 474 -0.45 0.88 0.26
N MET A 475 -1.59 0.84 -0.41
CA MET A 475 -2.87 1.26 0.17
C MET A 475 -3.60 0.05 0.79
N PRO A 476 -4.55 0.24 1.71
CA PRO A 476 -5.48 -0.82 2.12
C PRO A 476 -6.34 -1.27 0.94
N ASP A 477 -6.90 -0.30 0.22
CA ASP A 477 -7.60 -0.49 -1.03
C ASP A 477 -7.31 0.70 -1.96
N LYS A 478 -7.22 0.48 -3.27
CA LYS A 478 -6.80 1.53 -4.21
C LYS A 478 -7.91 2.45 -4.66
N TRP A 479 -9.16 2.03 -4.43
CA TRP A 479 -10.36 2.75 -4.74
C TRP A 479 -10.93 3.43 -3.49
N GLU A 480 -11.28 2.67 -2.45
CA GLU A 480 -11.91 3.17 -1.22
C GLU A 480 -10.92 3.97 -0.37
N TYR A 481 -9.72 3.42 -0.19
CA TYR A 481 -8.68 4.04 0.64
C TYR A 481 -7.47 4.43 -0.19
N PRO A 482 -7.55 5.37 -1.17
CA PRO A 482 -6.44 5.76 -2.02
C PRO A 482 -5.42 6.63 -1.27
N TRP A 483 -5.12 6.26 -0.03
CA TRP A 483 -4.20 6.82 0.94
C TRP A 483 -3.75 5.71 1.90
N TYR A 484 -2.60 5.89 2.55
CA TYR A 484 -2.11 4.87 3.47
C TYR A 484 -2.75 5.03 4.85
N ALA A 485 -3.04 3.89 5.48
CA ALA A 485 -3.22 3.78 6.92
C ALA A 485 -1.99 3.09 7.50
N SER A 486 -1.39 3.67 8.51
CA SER A 486 -0.10 3.18 9.02
C SER A 486 -0.20 1.81 9.67
N TRP A 487 -1.31 1.48 10.33
CA TRP A 487 -1.47 0.14 10.90
C TRP A 487 -1.65 -0.93 9.80
N ASP A 488 -2.45 -0.67 8.75
CA ASP A 488 -2.57 -1.55 7.57
C ASP A 488 -1.23 -1.77 6.90
N LEU A 489 -0.44 -0.69 6.75
CA LEU A 489 0.92 -0.78 6.24
C LEU A 489 1.69 -1.85 7.02
N ALA A 490 1.68 -1.89 8.35
CA ALA A 490 2.41 -2.91 9.10
C ALA A 490 2.05 -4.36 8.69
N PHE A 491 0.80 -4.63 8.28
CA PHE A 491 0.37 -5.94 7.76
C PHE A 491 0.73 -6.14 6.29
N HIS A 492 0.62 -5.11 5.45
CA HIS A 492 1.13 -5.14 4.07
C HIS A 492 2.67 -5.33 4.03
N VAL A 493 3.35 -4.85 5.08
CA VAL A 493 4.79 -4.57 5.19
C VAL A 493 5.58 -5.67 5.90
N VAL A 494 5.07 -6.90 5.97
CA VAL A 494 5.99 -8.06 5.98
C VAL A 494 6.94 -8.00 4.74
N ALA A 495 6.71 -7.08 3.78
CA ALA A 495 7.61 -6.76 2.68
C ALA A 495 8.15 -5.30 2.50
N MET A 496 7.72 -4.19 3.17
CA MET A 496 8.09 -2.81 2.68
C MET A 496 8.23 -1.66 3.71
N ALA A 497 9.44 -1.31 4.14
CA ALA A 497 9.68 -0.27 5.16
C ALA A 497 9.39 1.19 4.72
N ILE A 498 8.37 1.83 5.29
CA ILE A 498 8.17 3.30 5.23
C ILE A 498 8.07 3.83 6.67
N TRP A 499 8.76 4.95 6.95
CA TRP A 499 8.87 5.52 8.31
C TRP A 499 8.73 7.05 8.30
N TYR A 500 7.50 7.53 8.17
CA TYR A 500 7.16 8.92 8.51
C TYR A 500 6.90 9.02 10.02
N MET A 501 7.40 10.08 10.66
CA MET A 501 7.26 10.27 12.09
C MET A 501 7.27 11.76 12.43
N HIS A 502 6.34 12.18 13.26
CA HIS A 502 6.33 13.50 13.87
C HIS A 502 7.56 13.67 14.78
N PRO A 503 8.16 14.86 14.89
CA PRO A 503 9.26 15.13 15.83
C PRO A 503 9.03 14.74 17.30
N ASN A 504 7.79 14.45 17.70
CA ASN A 504 7.45 14.04 19.07
C ASN A 504 7.40 12.51 19.24
N GLY A 505 7.63 11.74 18.16
CA GLY A 505 7.57 10.27 18.14
C GLY A 505 6.29 9.67 17.53
N GLN A 506 5.25 10.45 17.23
CA GLN A 506 4.00 9.94 16.65
C GLN A 506 4.20 9.46 15.21
N ILE A 507 3.62 8.31 14.86
CA ILE A 507 3.49 7.84 13.47
C ILE A 507 2.15 8.37 12.93
N PRO A 508 2.10 8.96 11.72
CA PRO A 508 0.85 9.49 11.17
C PRO A 508 -0.17 8.37 10.98
N ALA A 509 -1.43 8.54 11.41
CA ALA A 509 -2.43 7.49 11.28
C ALA A 509 -2.86 7.27 9.81
N TYR A 510 -3.66 8.20 9.27
CA TYR A 510 -4.19 8.14 7.91
C TYR A 510 -4.49 9.55 7.35
N GLU A 511 -4.76 9.65 6.04
CA GLU A 511 -4.83 10.94 5.33
C GLU A 511 -5.88 11.92 5.90
N PHE A 512 -7.04 11.42 6.34
CA PHE A 512 -8.11 12.23 6.93
C PHE A 512 -7.76 12.81 8.31
N ALA A 513 -6.91 12.14 9.08
CA ALA A 513 -6.53 12.57 10.43
C ALA A 513 -5.15 12.02 10.81
N LEU A 514 -4.08 12.66 10.35
CA LEU A 514 -2.71 12.20 10.62
C LEU A 514 -2.39 12.13 12.11
N GLY A 515 -3.03 12.99 12.92
CA GLY A 515 -2.87 13.07 14.38
C GLY A 515 -3.65 12.02 15.16
N ASP A 516 -4.47 11.20 14.50
CA ASP A 516 -5.22 10.15 15.16
C ASP A 516 -4.31 9.01 15.62
N VAL A 517 -4.89 8.02 16.31
CA VAL A 517 -4.14 6.89 16.86
C VAL A 517 -4.47 5.61 16.09
N ASN A 518 -3.48 4.76 15.97
CA ASN A 518 -3.55 3.48 15.29
C ASN A 518 -2.85 2.43 16.15
N PRO A 519 -3.25 1.14 16.09
CA PRO A 519 -2.56 0.09 16.82
C PRO A 519 -1.04 0.09 16.55
N PRO A 520 -0.17 0.08 17.58
CA PRO A 520 1.28 0.11 17.46
C PRO A 520 1.89 -1.24 17.03
N VAL A 521 1.40 -1.82 15.94
CA VAL A 521 1.82 -3.13 15.40
C VAL A 521 3.13 -3.09 14.59
N HIS A 522 3.75 -1.91 14.45
CA HIS A 522 4.92 -1.71 13.59
C HIS A 522 6.16 -2.46 14.06
N ALA A 523 6.37 -2.62 15.37
CA ALA A 523 7.48 -3.40 15.91
C ALA A 523 7.38 -4.87 15.51
N TRP A 524 6.17 -5.42 15.50
CA TRP A 524 5.92 -6.79 15.06
C TRP A 524 6.22 -6.96 13.58
N ALA A 525 5.78 -6.01 12.75
CA ALA A 525 6.09 -6.02 11.32
C ALA A 525 7.60 -6.01 11.07
N VAL A 526 8.34 -5.15 11.79
CA VAL A 526 9.82 -5.10 11.72
C VAL A 526 10.46 -6.44 12.08
N MET A 527 10.00 -7.09 13.14
CA MET A 527 10.54 -8.38 13.55
C MET A 527 10.26 -9.48 12.53
N ASN A 528 9.10 -9.46 11.87
CA ASN A 528 8.80 -10.42 10.79
C ASN A 528 9.71 -10.20 9.57
N VAL A 529 9.91 -8.94 9.15
CA VAL A 529 10.84 -8.59 8.07
C VAL A 529 12.26 -9.04 8.42
N PHE A 530 12.74 -8.70 9.62
CA PHE A 530 14.08 -9.08 10.08
C PHE A 530 14.26 -10.60 10.13
N ARG A 531 13.24 -11.34 10.62
CA ARG A 531 13.30 -12.80 10.69
C ARG A 531 13.25 -13.47 9.32
N GLY A 532 12.53 -12.88 8.37
CA GLY A 532 12.39 -13.34 6.99
C GLY A 532 13.54 -12.95 6.07
N SER A 533 14.40 -11.99 6.45
CA SER A 533 15.45 -11.47 5.57
C SER A 533 16.60 -12.46 5.31
N ALA A 534 16.89 -13.35 6.26
CA ALA A 534 17.96 -14.34 6.17
C ALA A 534 17.83 -15.43 7.27
N PRO A 535 18.55 -16.56 7.15
CA PRO A 535 18.71 -17.52 8.23
C PRO A 535 19.26 -16.88 9.52
N ARG A 536 18.96 -17.49 10.68
CA ARG A 536 19.49 -17.05 11.98
C ARG A 536 21.02 -16.93 11.91
N GLY A 537 21.57 -15.85 12.47
CA GLY A 537 23.01 -15.52 12.41
C GLY A 537 23.41 -14.57 11.28
N SER A 538 22.65 -14.56 10.17
CA SER A 538 22.96 -13.76 8.97
C SER A 538 21.94 -12.65 8.68
N ARG A 539 21.04 -12.37 9.62
CA ARG A 539 20.01 -11.32 9.50
C ARG A 539 20.58 -9.91 9.64
N ASP A 540 19.90 -8.94 9.05
CA ASP A 540 20.33 -7.53 9.06
C ASP A 540 20.07 -6.87 10.43
N THR A 541 21.04 -6.99 11.34
CA THR A 541 20.97 -6.36 12.66
C THR A 541 21.08 -4.83 12.60
N THR A 542 21.61 -4.27 11.50
CA THR A 542 21.69 -2.81 11.32
C THR A 542 20.31 -2.24 11.01
N PHE A 543 19.53 -2.92 10.15
CA PHE A 543 18.12 -2.61 9.95
C PHE A 543 17.35 -2.67 11.27
N LEU A 544 17.53 -3.74 12.04
CA LEU A 544 16.83 -3.93 13.31
C LEU A 544 17.15 -2.81 14.30
N ALA A 545 18.42 -2.45 14.48
CA ALA A 545 18.85 -1.36 15.36
C ALA A 545 18.29 0.01 14.93
N ARG A 546 18.26 0.29 13.62
CA ARG A 546 17.67 1.53 13.08
C ARG A 546 16.17 1.63 13.36
N ALA A 547 15.44 0.54 13.15
CA ALA A 547 14.02 0.48 13.42
C ALA A 547 13.73 0.57 14.92
N PHE A 548 14.50 -0.14 15.75
CA PHE A 548 14.42 -0.11 17.21
C PHE A 548 14.53 1.32 17.77
N ASN A 549 15.49 2.11 17.30
CA ASN A 549 15.67 3.49 17.77
C ASN A 549 14.44 4.37 17.47
N LYS A 550 13.86 4.26 16.27
CA LYS A 550 12.64 5.00 15.92
C LYS A 550 11.44 4.52 16.71
N LEU A 551 11.26 3.20 16.83
CA LEU A 551 10.17 2.61 17.60
C LEU A 551 10.28 2.94 19.09
N SER A 552 11.48 3.11 19.63
CA SER A 552 11.67 3.58 21.01
C SER A 552 11.14 5.01 21.21
N LEU A 553 11.29 5.90 20.22
CA LEU A 553 10.68 7.24 20.24
C LEU A 553 9.16 7.14 20.20
N ASN A 554 8.61 6.26 19.35
CA ASN A 554 7.17 6.04 19.27
C ASN A 554 6.59 5.43 20.55
N PHE A 555 7.27 4.45 21.13
CA PHE A 555 6.91 3.87 22.42
C PHE A 555 6.87 4.94 23.51
N THR A 556 7.88 5.81 23.55
CA THR A 556 7.95 6.91 24.52
C THR A 556 6.84 7.93 24.30
N TRP A 557 6.48 8.22 23.05
CA TRP A 557 5.32 9.05 22.73
C TRP A 557 4.03 8.44 23.28
N TRP A 558 3.82 7.14 23.12
CA TRP A 558 2.66 6.43 23.66
C TRP A 558 2.59 6.54 25.19
N VAL A 559 3.68 6.26 25.89
CA VAL A 559 3.77 6.42 27.36
C VAL A 559 3.40 7.84 27.78
N ASN A 560 3.96 8.86 27.11
CA ASN A 560 3.77 10.25 27.53
C ASN A 560 2.43 10.86 27.11
N ARG A 561 1.78 10.34 26.05
CA ARG A 561 0.58 10.97 25.46
C ARG A 561 -0.69 10.15 25.61
N LYS A 562 -0.58 8.85 25.84
CA LYS A 562 -1.70 7.90 25.85
C LYS A 562 -1.87 7.17 27.18
N ASP A 563 -0.98 7.41 28.14
CA ASP A 563 -1.18 7.13 29.58
C ASP A 563 -1.15 8.46 30.37
N PRO A 564 -2.23 9.25 30.33
CA PRO A 564 -2.24 10.61 30.90
C PRO A 564 -2.05 10.65 32.42
N HIS A 565 -2.19 9.53 33.13
CA HIS A 565 -2.09 9.44 34.59
C HIS A 565 -0.87 8.65 35.07
N GLY A 566 -0.04 8.13 34.16
CA GLY A 566 1.12 7.31 34.52
C GLY A 566 0.74 6.00 35.23
N ARG A 567 -0.44 5.44 34.90
CA ARG A 567 -0.98 4.22 35.54
C ARG A 567 -0.78 2.96 34.70
N ASN A 568 -0.10 3.07 33.56
CA ASN A 568 0.07 2.00 32.57
C ASN A 568 -1.25 1.47 32.02
N LEU A 569 -2.28 2.33 32.00
CA LEU A 569 -3.56 2.10 31.30
C LEU A 569 -3.64 3.08 30.13
N PHE A 570 -3.72 2.54 28.93
CA PHE A 570 -3.55 3.33 27.71
C PHE A 570 -4.87 3.53 26.98
N GLY A 571 -5.11 4.76 26.52
CA GLY A 571 -6.27 5.14 25.72
C GLY A 571 -5.86 5.88 24.45
N GLY A 572 -6.36 5.43 23.31
CA GLY A 572 -6.10 6.00 21.99
C GLY A 572 -7.28 6.72 21.35
N GLY A 573 -8.49 6.52 21.87
CA GLY A 573 -9.72 6.82 21.13
C GLY A 573 -9.94 5.75 20.06
N PHE A 574 -9.87 6.15 18.79
CA PHE A 574 -9.86 5.23 17.66
C PHE A 574 -8.57 4.42 17.60
N LEU A 575 -8.70 3.10 17.44
CA LEU A 575 -7.59 2.14 17.34
C LEU A 575 -7.82 1.15 16.19
N GLY A 576 -8.31 1.64 15.04
CA GLY A 576 -8.47 0.81 13.83
C GLY A 576 -9.61 -0.19 13.86
N LEU A 577 -10.41 -0.22 14.94
CA LEU A 577 -11.59 -1.08 15.08
C LEU A 577 -12.84 -0.20 15.13
N ASP A 578 -13.31 0.19 13.95
CA ASP A 578 -14.54 0.95 13.75
C ASP A 578 -15.77 0.16 14.21
N ASN A 579 -16.75 0.84 14.81
CA ASN A 579 -18.05 0.30 15.21
C ASN A 579 -18.04 -0.88 16.20
N ILE A 580 -16.90 -1.16 16.84
CA ILE A 580 -16.80 -2.23 17.85
C ILE A 580 -17.20 -1.78 19.27
N GLY A 581 -17.39 -0.47 19.46
CA GLY A 581 -17.83 0.15 20.71
C GLY A 581 -19.28 0.62 20.65
N VAL A 582 -19.85 0.96 21.82
CA VAL A 582 -21.21 1.53 21.95
C VAL A 582 -21.33 2.98 21.46
N PHE A 583 -20.22 3.68 21.29
CA PHE A 583 -20.15 5.05 20.78
C PHE A 583 -18.80 5.27 20.07
N ASP A 584 -18.71 6.38 19.34
CA ASP A 584 -17.46 6.85 18.72
C ASP A 584 -16.43 7.20 19.81
N ARG A 585 -15.43 6.35 19.97
CA ARG A 585 -14.38 6.46 21.00
C ARG A 585 -13.45 7.66 20.79
N SER A 586 -13.48 8.30 19.61
CA SER A 586 -12.69 9.50 19.31
C SER A 586 -13.41 10.80 19.66
N ARG A 587 -14.69 10.75 20.02
CA ARG A 587 -15.47 11.92 20.45
C ARG A 587 -15.52 12.05 21.97
N PRO A 588 -15.83 13.24 22.49
CA PRO A 588 -16.15 13.41 23.91
C PRO A 588 -17.21 12.40 24.34
N LEU A 589 -17.01 11.80 25.51
CA LEU A 589 -17.93 10.82 26.06
C LEU A 589 -19.32 11.44 26.26
N PRO A 590 -20.41 10.69 26.04
CA PRO A 590 -21.77 11.16 26.31
C PRO A 590 -22.05 11.38 27.81
N VAL A 591 -21.12 10.96 28.67
CA VAL A 591 -21.17 11.10 30.13
C VAL A 591 -19.85 11.67 30.64
N ALA A 592 -19.87 12.32 31.80
CA ALA A 592 -18.65 12.79 32.45
C ALA A 592 -17.76 11.62 32.86
N GLY A 593 -16.49 11.66 32.47
CA GLY A 593 -15.51 10.64 32.80
C GLY A 593 -14.40 10.54 31.76
N GLN A 594 -13.60 9.49 31.87
CA GLN A 594 -12.54 9.14 30.93
C GLN A 594 -12.63 7.67 30.55
N LEU A 595 -12.35 7.38 29.29
CA LEU A 595 -12.34 6.02 28.77
C LEU A 595 -11.00 5.36 29.06
N GLU A 596 -11.03 4.23 29.75
CA GLU A 596 -9.90 3.32 29.93
C GLU A 596 -10.11 2.14 28.99
N GLN A 597 -9.18 1.95 28.04
CA GLN A 597 -9.35 1.02 26.93
C GLN A 597 -8.54 -0.26 27.15
N ALA A 598 -9.20 -1.41 27.03
CA ALA A 598 -8.57 -2.71 27.14
C ALA A 598 -7.67 -3.00 25.93
N ASP A 599 -8.12 -2.67 24.72
CA ASP A 599 -7.34 -2.83 23.49
C ASP A 599 -6.11 -1.91 23.47
N GLY A 600 -6.27 -0.63 23.80
CA GLY A 600 -5.14 0.32 23.88
C GLY A 600 -4.05 -0.14 24.84
N THR A 601 -4.44 -0.63 26.02
CA THR A 601 -3.52 -1.16 27.03
C THR A 601 -2.85 -2.45 26.56
N ALA A 602 -3.62 -3.38 25.97
CA ALA A 602 -3.12 -4.64 25.44
C ALA A 602 -2.15 -4.46 24.26
N TRP A 603 -2.44 -3.51 23.36
CA TRP A 603 -1.54 -3.19 22.27
C TRP A 603 -0.21 -2.63 22.76
N MET A 604 -0.20 -1.86 23.85
CA MET A 604 1.03 -1.40 24.46
C MET A 604 1.80 -2.52 25.15
N ALA A 605 1.12 -3.49 25.77
CA ALA A 605 1.76 -4.71 26.25
C ALA A 605 2.43 -5.49 25.09
N PHE A 606 1.71 -5.67 23.97
CA PHE A 606 2.22 -6.30 22.76
C PHE A 606 3.43 -5.56 22.16
N PHE A 607 3.35 -4.23 22.06
CA PHE A 607 4.48 -3.41 21.61
C PHE A 607 5.68 -3.56 22.54
N CYS A 608 5.44 -3.59 23.86
CA CYS A 608 6.49 -3.75 24.87
C CYS A 608 7.22 -5.08 24.73
N VAL A 609 6.51 -6.22 24.63
CA VAL A 609 7.15 -7.53 24.46
C VAL A 609 7.87 -7.66 23.12
N THR A 610 7.37 -7.00 22.07
CA THR A 610 8.06 -7.00 20.78
C THR A 610 9.35 -6.18 20.83
N MET A 611 9.35 -5.04 21.54
CA MET A 611 10.57 -4.24 21.75
C MET A 611 11.57 -4.97 22.65
N LEU A 612 11.11 -5.76 23.62
CA LEU A 612 11.95 -6.67 24.41
C LEU A 612 12.64 -7.71 23.50
N ASP A 613 11.88 -8.39 22.64
CA ASP A 613 12.40 -9.36 21.67
C ASP A 613 13.47 -8.72 20.74
N MET A 614 13.18 -7.54 20.20
CA MET A 614 14.16 -6.77 19.42
C MET A 614 15.44 -6.47 20.21
N ALA A 615 15.31 -6.03 21.47
CA ALA A 615 16.44 -5.70 22.31
C ALA A 615 17.30 -6.93 22.66
N LEU A 616 16.68 -8.07 22.94
CA LEU A 616 17.40 -9.33 23.21
C LEU A 616 18.21 -9.79 22.00
N VAL A 617 17.63 -9.72 20.79
CA VAL A 617 18.35 -10.04 19.55
C VAL A 617 19.52 -9.09 19.30
N LEU A 618 19.36 -7.80 19.56
CA LEU A 618 20.44 -6.82 19.42
C LEU A 618 21.53 -7.01 20.49
N ALA A 619 21.14 -7.45 21.70
CA ALA A 619 22.04 -7.71 22.81
C ALA A 619 23.01 -8.89 22.55
N GLU A 620 22.66 -9.83 21.66
CA GLU A 620 23.59 -10.88 21.22
C GLU A 620 24.90 -10.31 20.62
N ARG A 621 24.88 -9.07 20.12
CA ARG A 621 26.05 -8.41 19.51
C ARG A 621 26.52 -7.18 20.27
N ASP A 622 25.64 -6.49 20.97
CA ASP A 622 25.95 -5.26 21.69
C ASP A 622 25.25 -5.25 23.07
N PRO A 623 25.99 -5.45 24.17
CA PRO A 623 25.40 -5.58 25.50
C PRO A 623 24.67 -4.32 25.99
N VAL A 624 24.83 -3.16 25.34
CA VAL A 624 24.05 -1.95 25.67
C VAL A 624 22.54 -2.20 25.56
N TYR A 625 22.11 -3.08 24.66
CA TYR A 625 20.69 -3.41 24.51
C TYR A 625 20.13 -4.27 25.66
N GLU A 626 20.96 -4.84 26.53
CA GLU A 626 20.48 -5.55 27.74
C GLU A 626 19.76 -4.61 28.71
N ASP A 627 20.21 -3.35 28.80
CA ASP A 627 19.55 -2.33 29.62
C ASP A 627 18.17 -1.98 29.06
N MET A 628 18.06 -1.89 27.73
CA MET A 628 16.79 -1.67 27.06
C MET A 628 15.85 -2.87 27.19
N ALA A 629 16.37 -4.10 27.05
CA ALA A 629 15.62 -5.32 27.29
C ALA A 629 15.02 -5.32 28.70
N SER A 630 15.84 -5.00 29.72
CA SER A 630 15.38 -4.89 31.10
C SER A 630 14.26 -3.86 31.27
N LYS A 631 14.41 -2.67 30.66
CA LYS A 631 13.36 -1.63 30.66
C LYS A 631 12.04 -2.14 30.07
N TYR A 632 12.07 -2.84 28.93
CA TYR A 632 10.84 -3.31 28.27
C TYR A 632 10.22 -4.49 29.02
N PHE A 633 11.03 -5.34 29.64
CA PHE A 633 10.55 -6.41 30.50
C PHE A 633 9.84 -5.87 31.75
N GLU A 634 10.47 -4.95 32.48
CA GLU A 634 9.87 -4.32 33.67
C GLU A 634 8.58 -3.57 33.31
N HIS A 635 8.58 -2.81 32.21
CA HIS A 635 7.42 -2.05 31.77
C HIS A 635 6.26 -2.97 31.34
N PHE A 636 6.54 -4.09 30.67
CA PHE A 636 5.50 -5.08 30.33
C PHE A 636 4.81 -5.61 31.59
N ILE A 637 5.57 -5.95 32.62
CA ILE A 637 5.03 -6.44 33.88
C ILE A 637 4.14 -5.39 34.56
N LEU A 638 4.53 -4.12 34.52
CA LEU A 638 3.70 -3.02 35.03
C LEU A 638 2.38 -2.85 34.26
N ILE A 639 2.38 -3.07 32.94
CA ILE A 639 1.15 -3.06 32.13
C ILE A 639 0.25 -4.25 32.49
N VAL A 640 0.84 -5.45 32.62
CA VAL A 640 0.10 -6.67 33.01
C VAL A 640 -0.51 -6.51 34.41
N ASP A 641 0.21 -5.88 35.33
CA ASP A 641 -0.30 -5.54 36.66
C ASP A 641 -1.50 -4.58 36.56
N ALA A 642 -1.35 -3.48 35.84
CA ALA A 642 -2.37 -2.45 35.69
C ALA A 642 -3.66 -2.98 35.03
N ILE A 643 -3.54 -3.79 33.97
CA ILE A 643 -4.71 -4.31 33.25
C ILE A 643 -5.47 -5.37 34.07
N ASN A 644 -4.80 -6.12 34.94
CA ASN A 644 -5.40 -7.24 35.69
C ASN A 644 -5.94 -6.87 37.08
N CYS A 645 -5.23 -6.12 37.94
CA CYS A 645 -5.65 -6.03 39.37
C CYS A 645 -5.01 -4.91 40.23
N SER A 646 -5.88 -4.12 40.87
CA SER A 646 -6.18 -4.08 42.33
C SER A 646 -5.18 -3.60 43.39
N GLY A 647 -4.12 -2.86 43.04
CA GLY A 647 -3.33 -2.13 44.04
C GLY A 647 -3.93 -0.79 44.50
N GLN A 648 -4.76 -0.16 43.66
CA GLN A 648 -5.35 1.17 43.88
C GLN A 648 -6.81 1.29 43.34
N GLY A 649 -7.43 0.18 42.91
CA GLY A 649 -8.75 0.13 42.26
C GLY A 649 -8.89 -1.06 41.30
N ARG A 650 -10.05 -1.25 40.66
CA ARG A 650 -10.33 -2.35 39.71
C ARG A 650 -9.56 -2.12 38.39
N GLY A 651 -8.92 -3.16 37.85
CA GLY A 651 -8.33 -3.16 36.50
C GLY A 651 -9.40 -3.32 35.42
N LEU A 652 -9.01 -3.77 34.23
CA LEU A 652 -9.95 -3.95 33.09
C LEU A 652 -10.48 -5.39 32.97
N TRP A 653 -9.98 -6.31 33.80
CA TRP A 653 -10.48 -7.68 33.91
C TRP A 653 -11.78 -7.75 34.72
N ASP A 654 -12.72 -8.56 34.25
CA ASP A 654 -13.96 -8.90 34.96
C ASP A 654 -13.96 -10.37 35.34
N ASP A 655 -13.84 -10.65 36.65
CA ASP A 655 -13.77 -12.02 37.18
C ASP A 655 -15.07 -12.82 36.99
N GLU A 656 -16.21 -12.15 36.95
CA GLU A 656 -17.51 -12.79 36.74
C GLU A 656 -17.61 -13.33 35.31
N ASP A 657 -17.22 -12.52 34.32
CA ASP A 657 -17.28 -12.89 32.91
C ASP A 657 -16.03 -13.63 32.40
N GLY A 658 -14.91 -13.55 33.13
CA GLY A 658 -13.61 -14.03 32.66
C GLY A 658 -13.16 -13.31 31.40
N PHE A 659 -13.36 -11.99 31.33
CA PHE A 659 -13.18 -11.21 30.11
C PHE A 659 -12.69 -9.79 30.39
N TYR A 660 -11.97 -9.20 29.44
CA TYR A 660 -11.54 -7.80 29.52
C TYR A 660 -12.57 -6.87 28.87
N TYR A 661 -12.87 -5.75 29.55
CA TYR A 661 -13.78 -4.73 29.04
C TYR A 661 -13.13 -3.34 29.10
N ASP A 662 -13.61 -2.43 28.25
CA ASP A 662 -13.35 -1.00 28.43
C ASP A 662 -14.12 -0.50 29.67
N TYR A 663 -13.60 0.53 30.32
CA TYR A 663 -14.24 1.16 31.48
C TYR A 663 -14.37 2.67 31.30
N ILE A 664 -15.44 3.25 31.84
CA ILE A 664 -15.56 4.69 32.02
C ILE A 664 -15.23 5.01 33.48
N ARG A 665 -14.13 5.71 33.70
CA ARG A 665 -13.76 6.23 35.01
C ARG A 665 -14.41 7.60 35.23
N LYS A 666 -15.29 7.70 36.21
CA LYS A 666 -16.02 8.91 36.55
C LYS A 666 -15.17 9.85 37.41
N PRO A 667 -15.51 11.16 37.47
CA PRO A 667 -14.78 12.13 38.30
C PRO A 667 -14.78 11.81 39.80
N ASP A 668 -15.79 11.09 40.29
CA ASP A 668 -15.89 10.63 41.69
C ASP A 668 -14.99 9.42 42.01
N GLY A 669 -14.21 8.94 41.02
CA GLY A 669 -13.30 7.82 41.16
C GLY A 669 -13.95 6.45 40.93
N SER A 670 -15.28 6.37 40.79
CA SER A 670 -15.96 5.13 40.43
C SER A 670 -15.71 4.77 38.96
N SER A 671 -15.72 3.47 38.66
CA SER A 671 -15.54 2.96 37.30
C SER A 671 -16.77 2.17 36.86
N MET A 672 -17.17 2.34 35.61
CA MET A 672 -18.31 1.65 35.00
C MET A 672 -17.83 0.80 33.82
N PRO A 673 -17.99 -0.54 33.87
CA PRO A 673 -17.60 -1.41 32.75
C PRO A 673 -18.53 -1.21 31.55
N LEU A 674 -17.95 -1.23 30.36
CA LEU A 674 -18.66 -1.35 29.09
C LEU A 674 -18.69 -2.83 28.71
N LYS A 675 -19.67 -3.58 29.25
CA LYS A 675 -19.81 -5.04 29.06
C LYS A 675 -20.19 -5.45 27.64
N ILE A 676 -19.27 -5.26 26.70
CA ILE A 676 -19.38 -5.67 25.29
C ILE A 676 -18.31 -6.72 25.02
N ARG A 677 -18.74 -7.94 24.69
CA ARG A 677 -17.82 -9.01 24.30
C ARG A 677 -17.45 -8.84 22.83
N SER A 678 -16.31 -8.23 22.58
CA SER A 678 -15.79 -7.97 21.25
C SER A 678 -14.29 -8.30 21.15
N LEU A 679 -13.69 -8.13 19.97
CA LEU A 679 -12.25 -8.31 19.78
C LEU A 679 -11.41 -7.50 20.76
N VAL A 680 -11.91 -6.37 21.25
CA VAL A 680 -11.24 -5.50 22.25
C VAL A 680 -10.78 -6.30 23.47
N GLY A 681 -11.65 -7.14 24.03
CA GLY A 681 -11.31 -7.95 25.21
C GLY A 681 -10.43 -9.17 24.90
N LEU A 682 -10.20 -9.48 23.62
CA LEU A 682 -9.33 -10.58 23.17
C LEU A 682 -7.92 -10.12 22.80
N VAL A 683 -7.70 -8.82 22.54
CA VAL A 683 -6.37 -8.25 22.23
C VAL A 683 -5.29 -8.61 23.27
N PRO A 684 -5.57 -8.68 24.59
CA PRO A 684 -4.58 -9.12 25.58
C PRO A 684 -3.89 -10.46 25.25
N LEU A 685 -4.57 -11.36 24.53
CA LEU A 685 -4.02 -12.66 24.14
C LEU A 685 -2.87 -12.56 23.11
N PHE A 686 -2.68 -11.41 22.46
CA PHE A 686 -1.62 -11.23 21.47
C PHE A 686 -0.25 -10.94 22.11
N ALA A 687 -0.21 -10.46 23.35
CA ALA A 687 1.00 -10.00 24.03
C ALA A 687 1.82 -11.16 24.63
N VAL A 688 2.39 -12.01 23.77
CA VAL A 688 3.15 -13.22 24.17
C VAL A 688 4.58 -13.16 23.64
N LEU A 689 5.55 -13.44 24.52
CA LEU A 689 6.95 -13.69 24.17
C LEU A 689 7.47 -14.88 24.97
N VAL A 690 8.12 -15.83 24.29
CA VAL A 690 8.76 -16.98 24.92
C VAL A 690 10.23 -16.66 25.18
N LEU A 691 10.64 -16.72 26.44
CA LEU A 691 12.03 -16.54 26.85
C LEU A 691 12.69 -17.91 27.06
N VAL A 692 13.69 -18.24 26.23
CA VAL A 692 14.44 -19.50 26.34
C VAL A 692 15.56 -19.33 27.36
N ARG A 693 15.61 -20.19 28.40
CA ARG A 693 16.57 -20.10 29.52
C ARG A 693 18.01 -19.94 29.05
N ASP A 694 18.44 -20.80 28.12
CA ASP A 694 19.82 -20.81 27.64
C ASP A 694 20.18 -19.51 26.91
N GLU A 695 19.27 -18.98 26.07
CA GLU A 695 19.46 -17.73 25.34
C GLU A 695 19.52 -16.52 26.29
N VAL A 696 18.63 -16.48 27.29
CA VAL A 696 18.59 -15.39 28.26
C VAL A 696 19.79 -15.45 29.21
N SER A 697 20.21 -16.64 29.62
CA SER A 697 21.38 -16.81 30.52
C SER A 697 22.70 -16.37 29.88
N ALA A 698 22.77 -16.36 28.54
CA ALA A 698 23.90 -15.82 27.79
C ALA A 698 23.96 -14.27 27.81
N LEU A 699 22.91 -13.60 28.31
CA LEU A 699 22.80 -12.15 28.49
C LEU A 699 22.81 -11.81 30.00
N PRO A 700 23.99 -11.74 30.64
CA PRO A 700 24.11 -11.75 32.10
C PRO A 700 23.52 -10.50 32.77
N GLY A 701 23.56 -9.34 32.12
CA GLY A 701 22.96 -8.11 32.61
C GLY A 701 21.44 -8.19 32.68
N PHE A 702 20.80 -8.62 31.59
CA PHE A 702 19.36 -8.82 31.54
C PHE A 702 18.92 -9.96 32.48
N TYR A 703 19.58 -11.12 32.44
CA TYR A 703 19.26 -12.27 33.29
C TYR A 703 19.29 -11.92 34.78
N LYS A 704 20.30 -11.16 35.22
CA LYS A 704 20.42 -10.71 36.61
C LYS A 704 19.23 -9.83 37.02
N ARG A 705 18.80 -8.88 36.19
CA ARG A 705 17.68 -7.97 36.51
C ARG A 705 16.34 -8.69 36.47
N ALA A 706 16.11 -9.54 35.47
CA ALA A 706 14.90 -10.36 35.37
C ALA A 706 14.77 -11.29 36.60
N SER A 707 15.85 -11.98 36.96
CA SER A 707 15.90 -12.84 38.16
C SER A 707 15.65 -12.04 39.44
N TRP A 708 16.24 -10.85 39.56
CA TRP A 708 16.01 -9.97 40.71
C TRP A 708 14.53 -9.60 40.84
N LEU A 709 13.88 -9.19 39.74
CA LEU A 709 12.46 -8.83 39.76
C LEU A 709 11.58 -10.01 40.16
N ILE A 710 11.81 -11.20 39.57
CA ILE A 710 11.05 -12.41 39.91
C ILE A 710 11.20 -12.76 41.39
N GLN A 711 12.40 -12.64 41.96
CA GLN A 711 12.68 -12.98 43.36
C GLN A 711 12.18 -11.92 44.36
N ASN A 712 12.22 -10.63 44.00
CA ASN A 712 11.97 -9.53 44.93
C ASN A 712 10.58 -8.88 44.75
N ARG A 713 9.87 -9.18 43.66
CA ARG A 713 8.51 -8.70 43.38
C ARG A 713 7.55 -9.86 43.06
N PRO A 714 7.32 -10.79 44.00
CA PRO A 714 6.44 -11.93 43.80
C PRO A 714 4.98 -11.50 43.50
N ASP A 715 4.58 -10.33 43.98
CA ASP A 715 3.29 -9.68 43.69
C ASP A 715 3.10 -9.45 42.19
N LEU A 716 4.13 -8.95 41.51
CA LEU A 716 4.13 -8.76 40.06
C LEU A 716 4.42 -10.07 39.32
N ALA A 717 5.31 -10.89 39.87
CA ALA A 717 5.71 -12.14 39.24
C ALA A 717 4.55 -13.15 39.13
N SER A 718 3.62 -13.15 40.08
CA SER A 718 2.45 -14.03 40.05
C SER A 718 1.49 -13.81 38.88
N ARG A 719 1.62 -12.67 38.15
CA ARG A 719 0.68 -12.25 37.10
C ARG A 719 1.10 -12.62 35.69
N VAL A 720 2.35 -13.07 35.53
CA VAL A 720 2.87 -13.56 34.26
C VAL A 720 3.31 -14.99 34.50
N THR A 721 2.93 -15.91 33.61
CA THR A 721 3.41 -17.28 33.68
C THR A 721 4.92 -17.27 33.38
N PHE A 722 5.74 -17.25 34.42
CA PHE A 722 7.19 -17.37 34.31
C PHE A 722 7.59 -18.84 34.26
N MET A 723 8.77 -19.06 33.66
CA MET A 723 9.61 -20.25 33.78
C MET A 723 9.53 -20.90 35.19
N SER A 724 8.58 -21.80 35.42
CA SER A 724 8.62 -22.74 36.53
C SER A 724 9.45 -23.94 36.10
N GLU A 725 10.35 -24.42 36.96
CA GLU A 725 11.10 -25.65 36.71
C GLU A 725 10.18 -26.87 36.57
N ASP A 726 8.98 -26.76 37.14
CA ASP A 726 7.87 -27.69 36.96
C ASP A 726 6.82 -27.01 36.07
N GLY A 727 6.91 -27.20 34.76
CA GLY A 727 5.85 -26.84 33.84
C GLY A 727 4.59 -27.66 34.13
N ILE A 728 3.70 -27.13 34.96
CA ILE A 728 2.30 -27.55 35.11
C ILE A 728 1.45 -26.28 35.20
#